data_AF-A0AAV8W1T1-F1
#
_entry.id   AF-A0AAV8W1T1-F1
#
_cell.length_a   1.000
_cell.length_b   1.000
_cell.length_c   1.000
_cell.angle_alpha   90.00
_cell.angle_beta   90.00
_cell.angle_gamma   90.00
#
_symmetry.space_group_name_H-M   'P 1'
#
loop_
_entity.id
_entity.type
_entity.pdbx_description
1 polymer ?
#
loop_
_entity_poly.entity_id
_entity_poly.type
_entity_poly.pdbx_seq_one_letter_code
_entity_poly.pdbx_strand_id
1 'polypeptide(L)'
;MDAGSGDPEEAGATDDGPSNNISANDLDEETHAKLRGDAIGDTLYSQTFVLKTLLQFSDLQWNEEVEEDLCFLWDMTVEKDVCKYLFEISFPSLACDALQKYTENRFVEIVIGILANILCGDCEKSITNEEINIVLKELETDDHLVLIQVVRFITASAHMLDSVSFVTSEVLGKLTFILYNSTNSDLLLKTLEALAKTTTDFKLDEMLIGIDVFKSSLAAYKSIVGELDDEFGLDSKEKQQACKYMLEISTNFCAYINRSNNSELASVFRNCSNIFVNEIIRILNYYSHEENLLPITDEFIFYISVLRFVLETLHVNYMSDIFLPLTKILRKWGELYDTMVELECFMFYRGTPEVLSKDLKRFSRSKSKRILDVVGESKHKFGFDLDLQVLLDKLKSSKPIKREAQESIMASAAVDIPQPQEEVSVRDEMVETAIKFLENPSVRNTPLAQKQKFLQRKGLSDKEIQIACERSGAYAHHDQQTRLPPSPPPPANLITSYNPHHGLVQLSFFDRVREIVHNIAIFSIVAYVIHRFYQKYIAPFLFGKKKSVEETIQGMDKDMKSSITEIKEELRSVKVEVDKLNQSSDKDTTRQLVELKSEVATVKGLLLGRKQFPSVANSPVVPPSIPAWQMSSVGLTEHDGDGETKEDLLEDVTSGSGSSEPDPAMKTSESSLEIIYSSKDCDSESCHSKKSHKEEADKD
;
A
#
# COMPACT_ATOMS: atom_id res chain seq x y z
N MET A 1 -33.96 -49.26 42.43
CA MET A 1 -32.63 -49.15 43.03
C MET A 1 -31.57 -48.83 41.98
N ASP A 2 -31.31 -47.57 41.61
CA ASP A 2 -32.15 -46.37 41.45
C ASP A 2 -31.36 -45.42 40.53
N ALA A 3 -31.98 -44.89 39.48
CA ALA A 3 -32.46 -43.51 39.35
C ALA A 3 -31.35 -42.43 39.45
N GLY A 4 -31.17 -41.65 38.37
CA GLY A 4 -30.09 -40.66 38.27
C GLY A 4 -30.01 -39.97 36.90
N SER A 5 -31.13 -39.45 36.40
CA SER A 5 -31.18 -38.61 35.19
C SER A 5 -30.82 -37.16 35.51
N GLY A 6 -30.04 -36.48 34.66
CA GLY A 6 -29.76 -35.05 34.82
C GLY A 6 -28.85 -34.45 33.75
N ASP A 7 -29.45 -33.95 32.67
CA ASP A 7 -29.01 -32.69 32.04
C ASP A 7 -29.57 -31.54 32.91
N PRO A 8 -28.93 -30.34 32.99
CA PRO A 8 -29.03 -29.39 31.87
C PRO A 8 -27.85 -28.39 31.68
N GLU A 9 -28.05 -27.55 30.66
CA GLU A 9 -27.61 -26.14 30.53
C GLU A 9 -26.20 -25.75 30.07
N GLU A 10 -26.15 -24.57 29.48
CA GLU A 10 -25.08 -23.99 28.68
C GLU A 10 -24.18 -23.04 29.49
N ALA A 11 -22.92 -22.86 29.05
CA ALA A 11 -22.34 -21.55 28.76
C ALA A 11 -20.87 -21.71 28.32
N GLY A 12 -20.45 -21.02 27.26
CA GLY A 12 -19.06 -21.06 26.81
C GLY A 12 -18.82 -20.62 25.36
N ALA A 13 -19.47 -19.54 24.91
CA ALA A 13 -19.15 -18.96 23.61
C ALA A 13 -17.71 -18.41 23.59
N THR A 14 -16.95 -18.73 22.55
CA THR A 14 -15.68 -18.07 22.23
C THR A 14 -15.90 -17.04 21.14
N ASP A 15 -15.49 -15.81 21.43
CA ASP A 15 -15.72 -14.61 20.62
C ASP A 15 -14.66 -14.51 19.51
N ASP A 16 -14.91 -15.17 18.37
CA ASP A 16 -14.15 -14.97 17.14
C ASP A 16 -14.65 -13.70 16.44
N GLY A 17 -13.85 -12.62 16.50
CA GLY A 17 -14.20 -11.32 15.93
C GLY A 17 -14.48 -11.38 14.41
N PRO A 18 -15.43 -10.58 13.90
CA PRO A 18 -15.94 -10.75 12.54
C PRO A 18 -14.91 -10.38 11.47
N SER A 19 -14.61 -11.35 10.61
CA SER A 19 -14.06 -11.06 9.28
C SER A 19 -15.21 -10.57 8.39
N ASN A 20 -15.27 -9.27 8.13
CA ASN A 20 -16.37 -8.67 7.35
C ASN A 20 -16.43 -9.11 5.87
N ASN A 21 -15.40 -9.83 5.39
CA ASN A 21 -15.33 -10.35 4.03
C ASN A 21 -15.95 -11.75 3.95
N ILE A 22 -17.25 -11.81 3.63
CA ILE A 22 -17.96 -13.05 3.27
C ILE A 22 -17.34 -13.64 1.99
N SER A 23 -17.06 -14.95 1.91
CA SER A 23 -16.62 -15.55 0.65
C SER A 23 -17.80 -15.69 -0.30
N ALA A 24 -17.57 -15.55 -1.62
CA ALA A 24 -18.59 -15.89 -2.61
C ALA A 24 -19.08 -17.36 -2.50
N ASN A 25 -18.29 -18.24 -1.87
CA ASN A 25 -18.65 -19.63 -1.57
C ASN A 25 -19.59 -19.81 -0.37
N ASP A 26 -19.77 -18.78 0.47
CA ASP A 26 -20.56 -18.85 1.71
C ASP A 26 -22.00 -18.33 1.53
N LEU A 27 -22.31 -17.73 0.36
CA LEU A 27 -23.64 -17.27 0.00
C LEU A 27 -24.51 -18.37 -0.59
N ASP A 28 -25.83 -18.22 -0.47
CA ASP A 28 -26.78 -19.08 -1.15
C ASP A 28 -26.79 -18.84 -2.67
N GLU A 29 -27.15 -19.87 -3.43
CA GLU A 29 -27.11 -19.88 -4.89
C GLU A 29 -28.09 -18.87 -5.53
N GLU A 30 -29.13 -18.43 -4.80
CA GLU A 30 -30.08 -17.42 -5.28
C GLU A 30 -29.54 -15.98 -5.11
N THR A 31 -28.90 -15.69 -3.97
CA THR A 31 -28.20 -14.41 -3.74
C THR A 31 -27.00 -14.27 -4.68
N HIS A 32 -26.19 -15.32 -4.82
CA HIS A 32 -25.08 -15.34 -5.78
C HIS A 32 -25.57 -15.14 -7.23
N ALA A 33 -26.73 -15.69 -7.61
CA ALA A 33 -27.31 -15.48 -8.93
C ALA A 33 -27.79 -14.03 -9.16
N LYS A 34 -28.29 -13.35 -8.12
CA LYS A 34 -28.76 -11.94 -8.20
C LYS A 34 -27.60 -10.94 -8.30
N LEU A 35 -26.52 -11.15 -7.53
CA LEU A 35 -25.35 -10.25 -7.52
C LEU A 35 -24.51 -10.33 -8.80
N ARG A 36 -24.58 -11.44 -9.54
CA ARG A 36 -23.70 -11.76 -10.68
C ARG A 36 -23.74 -10.79 -11.87
N GLY A 37 -24.70 -9.87 -11.91
CA GLY A 37 -24.80 -8.83 -12.94
C GLY A 37 -24.13 -7.49 -12.57
N ASP A 38 -23.75 -7.31 -11.30
CA ASP A 38 -23.15 -6.09 -10.75
C ASP A 38 -21.82 -6.38 -10.01
N ALA A 39 -21.46 -7.65 -9.83
CA ALA A 39 -20.20 -8.08 -9.22
C ALA A 39 -18.96 -7.68 -10.03
N ILE A 40 -17.85 -7.37 -9.35
CA ILE A 40 -16.54 -7.12 -9.97
C ILE A 40 -15.73 -8.42 -9.99
N GLY A 41 -15.50 -8.98 -11.19
CA GLY A 41 -14.75 -10.24 -11.35
C GLY A 41 -15.42 -11.41 -10.61
N ASP A 42 -14.62 -12.20 -9.89
CA ASP A 42 -15.10 -13.25 -8.99
C ASP A 42 -15.37 -12.74 -7.53
N THR A 43 -15.32 -11.42 -7.30
CA THR A 43 -15.56 -10.81 -5.97
C THR A 43 -17.06 -10.54 -5.71
N LEU A 44 -17.42 -10.22 -4.46
CA LEU A 44 -18.77 -9.77 -4.10
C LEU A 44 -18.97 -8.25 -4.21
N TYR A 45 -17.97 -7.49 -4.66
CA TYR A 45 -18.04 -6.03 -4.68
C TYR A 45 -18.84 -5.50 -5.88
N SER A 46 -19.58 -4.40 -5.66
CA SER A 46 -20.53 -3.81 -6.62
C SER A 46 -19.88 -2.80 -7.57
N GLN A 47 -20.01 -3.01 -8.87
CA GLN A 47 -19.68 -2.04 -9.93
C GLN A 47 -20.48 -0.75 -9.76
N THR A 48 -21.78 -0.87 -9.46
CA THR A 48 -22.69 0.25 -9.21
C THR A 48 -22.28 1.10 -8.00
N PHE A 49 -21.72 0.48 -6.94
CA PHE A 49 -21.14 1.22 -5.82
C PHE A 49 -19.95 2.08 -6.29
N VAL A 50 -18.92 1.44 -6.88
CA VAL A 50 -17.71 2.14 -7.36
C VAL A 50 -18.06 3.31 -8.28
N LEU A 51 -18.98 3.10 -9.24
CA LEU A 51 -19.38 4.14 -10.19
C LEU A 51 -20.11 5.31 -9.52
N LYS A 52 -20.86 5.09 -8.43
CA LYS A 52 -21.49 6.18 -7.67
C LYS A 52 -20.46 6.97 -6.88
N THR A 53 -19.58 6.30 -6.15
CA THR A 53 -18.52 6.93 -5.36
C THR A 53 -17.60 7.78 -6.26
N LEU A 54 -17.17 7.25 -7.40
CA LEU A 54 -16.33 7.98 -8.35
C LEU A 54 -17.05 9.13 -9.06
N LEU A 55 -18.37 9.05 -9.28
CA LEU A 55 -19.14 10.16 -9.86
C LEU A 55 -19.11 11.42 -8.99
N GLN A 56 -18.95 11.27 -7.67
CA GLN A 56 -18.83 12.37 -6.71
C GLN A 56 -17.62 13.28 -7.02
N PHE A 57 -16.56 12.80 -7.67
CA PHE A 57 -15.37 13.61 -8.01
C PHE A 57 -15.70 14.77 -8.96
N SER A 58 -16.81 14.69 -9.69
CA SER A 58 -17.28 15.76 -10.57
C SER A 58 -17.68 17.04 -9.81
N ASP A 59 -18.22 16.91 -8.60
CA ASP A 59 -18.60 18.00 -7.68
C ASP A 59 -18.50 17.51 -6.23
N LEU A 60 -17.28 17.18 -5.80
CA LEU A 60 -16.98 16.61 -4.48
C LEU A 60 -17.35 17.60 -3.38
N GLN A 61 -18.26 17.19 -2.50
CA GLN A 61 -18.66 17.92 -1.31
C GLN A 61 -18.16 17.13 -0.09
N TRP A 62 -16.89 17.30 0.28
CA TRP A 62 -16.21 16.47 1.29
C TRP A 62 -16.95 16.42 2.63
N ASN A 63 -17.30 15.22 3.07
CA ASN A 63 -18.02 14.95 4.32
C ASN A 63 -17.81 13.48 4.76
N GLU A 64 -18.34 13.10 5.93
CA GLU A 64 -18.14 11.77 6.54
C GLU A 64 -18.63 10.61 5.65
N GLU A 65 -19.78 10.73 4.96
CA GLU A 65 -20.31 9.69 4.06
C GLU A 65 -19.38 9.48 2.84
N VAL A 66 -18.80 10.56 2.31
CA VAL A 66 -17.85 10.54 1.19
C VAL A 66 -16.51 9.93 1.61
N GLU A 67 -16.05 10.19 2.85
CA GLU A 67 -14.85 9.55 3.38
C GLU A 67 -15.07 8.05 3.62
N GLU A 68 -16.21 7.63 4.19
CA GLU A 68 -16.53 6.22 4.40
C GLU A 68 -16.62 5.45 3.07
N ASP A 69 -17.32 6.00 2.07
CA ASP A 69 -17.41 5.46 0.70
C ASP A 69 -16.01 5.22 0.08
N LEU A 70 -15.12 6.22 0.21
CA LEU A 70 -13.77 6.17 -0.37
C LEU A 70 -12.81 5.28 0.42
N CYS A 71 -12.95 5.19 1.75
CA CYS A 71 -12.22 4.23 2.56
C CYS A 71 -12.62 2.79 2.19
N PHE A 72 -13.91 2.51 2.03
CA PHE A 72 -14.38 1.20 1.60
C PHE A 72 -13.89 0.86 0.17
N LEU A 73 -13.90 1.82 -0.75
CA LEU A 73 -13.29 1.66 -2.08
C LEU A 73 -11.78 1.36 -2.00
N TRP A 74 -11.06 1.93 -1.03
CA TRP A 74 -9.65 1.65 -0.81
C TRP A 74 -9.41 0.23 -0.28
N ASP A 75 -10.19 -0.21 0.70
CA ASP A 75 -10.16 -1.59 1.20
C ASP A 75 -10.48 -2.60 0.08
N MET A 76 -11.45 -2.30 -0.79
CA MET A 76 -11.75 -3.12 -1.98
C MET A 76 -10.54 -3.31 -2.91
N THR A 77 -9.62 -2.36 -2.99
CA THR A 77 -8.41 -2.45 -3.85
C THR A 77 -7.31 -3.38 -3.34
N VAL A 78 -7.56 -4.11 -2.24
CA VAL A 78 -6.77 -5.31 -1.91
C VAL A 78 -7.01 -6.42 -2.94
N GLU A 79 -8.21 -6.49 -3.54
CA GLU A 79 -8.54 -7.50 -4.54
C GLU A 79 -8.14 -7.11 -5.97
N LYS A 80 -7.39 -8.00 -6.65
CA LYS A 80 -6.82 -7.71 -7.97
C LYS A 80 -7.85 -7.42 -9.05
N ASP A 81 -9.04 -8.02 -8.97
CA ASP A 81 -10.10 -7.77 -9.94
C ASP A 81 -10.72 -6.37 -9.79
N VAL A 82 -10.73 -5.80 -8.58
CA VAL A 82 -11.11 -4.40 -8.36
C VAL A 82 -10.08 -3.46 -8.96
N CYS A 83 -8.78 -3.74 -8.78
CA CYS A 83 -7.71 -2.95 -9.40
C CYS A 83 -7.80 -2.94 -10.94
N LYS A 84 -8.08 -4.10 -11.56
CA LYS A 84 -8.30 -4.20 -13.02
C LYS A 84 -9.51 -3.39 -13.45
N TYR A 85 -10.66 -3.56 -12.77
CA TYR A 85 -11.90 -2.84 -13.09
C TYR A 85 -11.73 -1.32 -12.98
N LEU A 86 -11.04 -0.83 -11.93
CA LEU A 86 -10.69 0.57 -11.78
C LEU A 86 -9.81 1.08 -12.95
N PHE A 87 -8.88 0.26 -13.44
CA PHE A 87 -8.13 0.61 -14.66
C PHE A 87 -9.02 0.60 -15.92
N GLU A 88 -9.94 -0.35 -16.06
CA GLU A 88 -10.85 -0.43 -17.21
C GLU A 88 -11.75 0.81 -17.34
N ILE A 89 -12.23 1.36 -16.22
CA ILE A 89 -13.00 2.62 -16.18
C ILE A 89 -12.14 3.89 -16.16
N SER A 90 -10.82 3.77 -16.39
CA SER A 90 -9.85 4.87 -16.42
C SER A 90 -9.73 5.69 -15.12
N PHE A 91 -9.82 5.02 -13.96
CA PHE A 91 -9.60 5.66 -12.65
C PHE A 91 -8.28 6.46 -12.55
N PRO A 92 -7.11 6.02 -13.09
CA PRO A 92 -5.87 6.78 -12.95
C PRO A 92 -5.98 8.24 -13.41
N SER A 93 -6.59 8.49 -14.56
CA SER A 93 -6.76 9.83 -15.11
C SER A 93 -7.81 10.63 -14.33
N LEU A 94 -8.93 10.00 -13.95
CA LEU A 94 -9.97 10.62 -13.11
C LEU A 94 -9.43 11.04 -11.73
N ALA A 95 -8.59 10.21 -11.13
CA ALA A 95 -7.90 10.50 -9.88
C ALA A 95 -6.93 11.68 -10.04
N CYS A 96 -6.11 11.70 -11.10
CA CYS A 96 -5.20 12.80 -11.36
C CYS A 96 -5.90 14.13 -11.71
N ASP A 97 -7.06 14.11 -12.36
CA ASP A 97 -7.90 15.30 -12.55
C ASP A 97 -8.49 15.80 -11.21
N ALA A 98 -8.88 14.89 -10.31
CA ALA A 98 -9.43 15.25 -9.01
C ALA A 98 -8.36 15.75 -8.02
N LEU A 99 -7.17 15.15 -8.00
CA LEU A 99 -6.01 15.60 -7.20
C LEU A 99 -5.55 17.02 -7.57
N GLN A 100 -5.77 17.47 -8.82
CA GLN A 100 -5.50 18.85 -9.23
C GLN A 100 -6.59 19.86 -8.82
N LYS A 101 -7.73 19.38 -8.30
CA LYS A 101 -8.93 20.16 -7.99
C LYS A 101 -9.24 20.23 -6.50
N TYR A 102 -8.85 19.21 -5.74
CA TYR A 102 -9.13 19.03 -4.32
C TYR A 102 -7.84 18.92 -3.52
N THR A 103 -7.83 19.50 -2.32
CA THR A 103 -6.61 19.70 -1.50
C THR A 103 -6.75 19.16 -0.08
N GLU A 104 -7.85 18.47 0.21
CA GLU A 104 -8.16 17.87 1.49
C GLU A 104 -7.22 16.67 1.72
N ASN A 105 -6.25 16.78 2.65
CA ASN A 105 -5.20 15.77 2.87
C ASN A 105 -5.73 14.32 2.91
N ARG A 106 -6.90 14.11 3.53
CA ARG A 106 -7.51 12.77 3.66
C ARG A 106 -8.06 12.24 2.33
N PHE A 107 -8.63 13.10 1.47
CA PHE A 107 -8.98 12.74 0.11
C PHE A 107 -7.73 12.37 -0.71
N VAL A 108 -6.71 13.23 -0.64
CA VAL A 108 -5.43 13.06 -1.34
C VAL A 108 -4.74 11.76 -0.93
N GLU A 109 -4.70 11.46 0.38
CA GLU A 109 -4.20 10.21 0.94
C GLU A 109 -4.93 9.00 0.34
N ILE A 110 -6.26 8.93 0.46
CA ILE A 110 -7.05 7.77 0.01
C ILE A 110 -6.89 7.55 -1.50
N VAL A 111 -6.98 8.62 -2.31
CA VAL A 111 -6.88 8.52 -3.76
C VAL A 111 -5.49 8.05 -4.22
N ILE A 112 -4.42 8.57 -3.63
CA ILE A 112 -3.04 8.11 -3.94
C ILE A 112 -2.81 6.68 -3.40
N GLY A 113 -3.42 6.34 -2.26
CA GLY A 113 -3.43 5.00 -1.70
C GLY A 113 -4.09 3.96 -2.63
N ILE A 114 -5.20 4.32 -3.28
CA ILE A 114 -5.87 3.52 -4.32
C ILE A 114 -4.97 3.40 -5.55
N LEU A 115 -4.37 4.51 -6.04
CA LEU A 115 -3.43 4.47 -7.18
C LEU A 115 -2.24 3.53 -6.91
N ALA A 116 -1.65 3.59 -5.72
CA ALA A 116 -0.54 2.71 -5.33
C ALA A 116 -0.95 1.22 -5.31
N ASN A 117 -2.18 0.91 -4.90
CA ASN A 117 -2.72 -0.46 -4.93
C ASN A 117 -2.99 -0.93 -6.37
N ILE A 118 -3.53 -0.08 -7.26
CA ILE A 118 -3.78 -0.42 -8.68
C ILE A 118 -2.48 -0.78 -9.41
N LEU A 119 -1.39 -0.06 -9.17
CA LEU A 119 -0.06 -0.36 -9.73
C LEU A 119 0.53 -1.68 -9.19
N CYS A 120 0.01 -2.23 -8.09
CA CYS A 120 0.36 -3.56 -7.59
C CYS A 120 -0.55 -4.69 -8.14
N GLY A 121 -1.56 -4.37 -8.95
CA GLY A 121 -2.67 -5.26 -9.32
C GLY A 121 -2.46 -6.15 -10.56
N ASP A 122 -1.25 -6.22 -11.12
CA ASP A 122 -0.94 -6.87 -12.42
C ASP A 122 -1.73 -6.30 -13.63
N CYS A 123 -1.94 -4.98 -13.68
CA CYS A 123 -2.65 -4.32 -14.78
C CYS A 123 -1.78 -4.26 -16.07
N GLU A 124 -2.33 -4.67 -17.22
CA GLU A 124 -1.61 -4.67 -18.52
C GLU A 124 -1.27 -3.27 -19.06
N LYS A 125 -1.94 -2.23 -18.56
CA LYS A 125 -1.77 -0.84 -18.98
C LYS A 125 -0.90 -0.09 -17.96
N SER A 126 0.04 0.71 -18.45
CA SER A 126 0.83 1.62 -17.61
C SER A 126 0.07 2.92 -17.35
N ILE A 127 0.26 3.47 -16.15
CA ILE A 127 0.05 4.90 -15.87
C ILE A 127 1.03 5.74 -16.70
N THR A 128 0.66 6.99 -17.02
CA THR A 128 1.50 7.90 -17.82
C THR A 128 2.46 8.72 -16.96
N ASN A 129 3.51 9.27 -17.59
CA ASN A 129 4.46 10.15 -16.91
C ASN A 129 3.81 11.44 -16.36
N GLU A 130 2.72 11.94 -16.96
CA GLU A 130 2.06 13.14 -16.44
C GLU A 130 1.20 12.84 -15.21
N GLU A 131 0.50 11.70 -15.19
CA GLU A 131 -0.20 11.19 -14.01
C GLU A 131 0.78 10.92 -12.86
N ILE A 132 1.95 10.33 -13.15
CA ILE A 132 3.06 10.21 -12.17
C ILE A 132 3.51 11.60 -11.68
N ASN A 133 3.76 12.55 -12.58
CA ASN A 133 4.17 13.92 -12.21
C ASN A 133 3.12 14.65 -11.37
N ILE A 134 1.82 14.33 -11.51
CA ILE A 134 0.76 14.88 -10.68
C ILE A 134 0.88 14.33 -9.25
N VAL A 135 1.00 13.02 -9.07
CA VAL A 135 1.18 12.40 -7.73
C VAL A 135 2.48 12.85 -7.06
N LEU A 136 3.55 13.09 -7.82
CA LEU A 136 4.84 13.55 -7.28
C LEU A 136 4.83 14.98 -6.73
N LYS A 137 3.88 15.84 -7.12
CA LYS A 137 3.74 17.21 -6.57
C LYS A 137 3.39 17.18 -5.08
N GLU A 138 2.70 16.13 -4.63
CA GLU A 138 2.33 15.93 -3.24
C GLU A 138 3.52 15.57 -2.32
N LEU A 139 4.75 15.46 -2.85
CA LEU A 139 5.97 15.46 -2.04
C LEU A 139 6.26 16.82 -1.35
N GLU A 140 5.53 17.88 -1.71
CA GLU A 140 5.62 19.20 -1.07
C GLU A 140 4.78 19.33 0.21
N THR A 141 3.95 18.34 0.55
CA THR A 141 3.08 18.41 1.75
C THR A 141 3.84 18.12 3.04
N ASP A 142 3.44 18.79 4.13
CA ASP A 142 3.85 18.46 5.51
C ASP A 142 3.09 17.23 6.06
N ASP A 143 2.06 16.73 5.36
CA ASP A 143 1.23 15.61 5.82
C ASP A 143 1.90 14.25 5.62
N HIS A 144 2.32 13.66 6.74
CA HIS A 144 3.00 12.37 6.75
C HIS A 144 2.19 11.19 6.19
N LEU A 145 0.85 11.21 6.25
CA LEU A 145 0.01 10.14 5.70
C LEU A 145 -0.02 10.23 4.17
N VAL A 146 -0.21 11.45 3.63
CA VAL A 146 -0.11 11.69 2.18
C VAL A 146 1.28 11.30 1.68
N LEU A 147 2.36 11.73 2.37
CA LEU A 147 3.73 11.36 2.01
C LEU A 147 3.94 9.84 2.02
N ILE A 148 3.36 9.10 2.98
CA ILE A 148 3.40 7.62 2.97
C ILE A 148 2.78 7.05 1.69
N GLN A 149 1.62 7.55 1.25
CA GLN A 149 0.98 7.03 0.04
C GLN A 149 1.73 7.43 -1.24
N VAL A 150 2.25 8.66 -1.34
CA VAL A 150 3.09 9.10 -2.47
C VAL A 150 4.36 8.25 -2.57
N VAL A 151 5.00 7.95 -1.44
CA VAL A 151 6.18 7.09 -1.39
C VAL A 151 5.84 5.63 -1.73
N ARG A 152 4.68 5.10 -1.29
CA ARG A 152 4.17 3.79 -1.76
C ARG A 152 3.92 3.76 -3.28
N PHE A 153 3.37 4.82 -3.84
CA PHE A 153 3.16 4.98 -5.28
C PHE A 153 4.48 5.01 -6.07
N ILE A 154 5.53 5.65 -5.53
CA ILE A 154 6.89 5.60 -6.08
C ILE A 154 7.42 4.15 -6.08
N THR A 155 7.27 3.41 -4.97
CA THR A 155 7.67 1.99 -4.89
C THR A 155 6.94 1.12 -5.91
N ALA A 156 5.63 1.30 -6.07
CA ALA A 156 4.82 0.55 -7.02
C ALA A 156 5.19 0.88 -8.49
N SER A 157 5.38 2.17 -8.80
CA SER A 157 5.88 2.63 -10.11
C SER A 157 7.26 2.04 -10.43
N ALA A 158 8.17 2.00 -9.44
CA ALA A 158 9.49 1.37 -9.55
C ALA A 158 9.43 -0.17 -9.61
N HIS A 159 8.31 -0.79 -9.25
CA HIS A 159 8.05 -2.20 -9.53
C HIS A 159 7.74 -2.40 -11.02
N MET A 160 6.75 -1.69 -11.56
CA MET A 160 6.27 -1.87 -12.93
C MET A 160 7.27 -1.43 -14.01
N LEU A 161 8.06 -0.38 -13.77
CA LEU A 161 8.86 0.28 -14.81
C LEU A 161 10.34 -0.14 -14.80
N ASP A 162 10.90 -0.46 -15.97
CA ASP A 162 12.32 -0.84 -16.16
C ASP A 162 13.31 0.31 -15.91
N SER A 163 12.83 1.56 -15.80
CA SER A 163 13.63 2.75 -15.51
C SER A 163 12.74 3.77 -14.80
N VAL A 164 13.29 4.46 -13.80
CA VAL A 164 12.55 5.41 -12.95
C VAL A 164 12.94 6.86 -13.24
N SER A 165 12.89 7.26 -14.52
CA SER A 165 13.26 8.61 -14.97
C SER A 165 12.43 9.76 -14.38
N PHE A 166 11.31 9.45 -13.72
CA PHE A 166 10.50 10.39 -12.93
C PHE A 166 11.14 10.74 -11.58
N VAL A 167 12.07 9.92 -11.06
CA VAL A 167 12.85 10.21 -9.85
C VAL A 167 13.98 11.16 -10.22
N THR A 168 13.64 12.45 -10.35
CA THR A 168 14.59 13.53 -10.62
C THR A 168 15.47 13.82 -9.40
N SER A 169 16.48 14.68 -9.56
CA SER A 169 17.27 15.20 -8.43
C SER A 169 16.43 15.98 -7.39
N GLU A 170 15.26 16.48 -7.77
CA GLU A 170 14.34 17.19 -6.89
C GLU A 170 13.52 16.20 -6.05
N VAL A 171 12.91 15.20 -6.71
CA VAL A 171 12.22 14.07 -6.05
C VAL A 171 13.17 13.35 -5.10
N LEU A 172 14.39 13.03 -5.53
CA LEU A 172 15.40 12.40 -4.67
C LEU A 172 15.86 13.32 -3.54
N GLY A 173 15.91 14.64 -3.77
CA GLY A 173 16.13 15.64 -2.72
C GLY A 173 15.04 15.60 -1.64
N LYS A 174 13.77 15.41 -2.02
CA LYS A 174 12.64 15.26 -1.08
C LYS A 174 12.71 13.94 -0.31
N LEU A 175 12.95 12.81 -1.00
CA LEU A 175 13.12 11.51 -0.34
C LEU A 175 14.28 11.51 0.66
N THR A 176 15.43 12.09 0.29
CA THR A 176 16.60 12.19 1.19
C THR A 176 16.38 13.19 2.34
N PHE A 177 15.62 14.26 2.13
CA PHE A 177 15.18 15.15 3.21
C PHE A 177 14.27 14.41 4.22
N ILE A 178 13.29 13.64 3.74
CA ILE A 178 12.41 12.81 4.59
C ILE A 178 13.25 11.81 5.40
N LEU A 179 14.13 11.05 4.75
CA LEU A 179 15.02 10.08 5.40
C LEU A 179 15.92 10.69 6.48
N TYR A 180 16.36 11.94 6.30
CA TYR A 180 17.26 12.60 7.25
C TYR A 180 16.54 13.32 8.41
N ASN A 181 15.31 13.82 8.20
CA ASN A 181 14.64 14.71 9.15
C ASN A 181 13.38 14.13 9.81
N SER A 182 12.71 13.13 9.21
CA SER A 182 11.47 12.57 9.76
C SER A 182 11.71 11.82 11.08
N THR A 183 10.71 11.86 11.97
CA THR A 183 10.61 11.01 13.16
C THR A 183 9.46 10.01 13.10
N ASN A 184 8.70 9.97 12.00
CA ASN A 184 7.68 8.95 11.77
C ASN A 184 8.37 7.69 11.19
N SER A 185 8.28 6.57 11.91
CA SER A 185 9.00 5.35 11.56
C SER A 185 8.44 4.63 10.32
N ASP A 186 7.13 4.70 10.06
CA ASP A 186 6.56 4.11 8.84
C ASP A 186 6.91 4.95 7.60
N LEU A 187 6.82 6.28 7.68
CA LEU A 187 7.28 7.15 6.59
C LEU A 187 8.77 6.93 6.28
N LEU A 188 9.63 6.82 7.31
CA LEU A 188 11.05 6.47 7.11
C LEU A 188 11.20 5.08 6.47
N LEU A 189 10.47 4.07 6.95
CA LEU A 189 10.53 2.70 6.46
C LEU A 189 10.08 2.58 5.00
N LYS A 190 8.98 3.26 4.64
CA LYS A 190 8.46 3.34 3.27
C LYS A 190 9.41 4.09 2.35
N THR A 191 10.08 5.13 2.85
CA THR A 191 11.07 5.87 2.04
C THR A 191 12.35 5.05 1.82
N LEU A 192 12.76 4.22 2.79
CA LEU A 192 13.80 3.21 2.59
C LEU A 192 13.39 2.13 1.57
N GLU A 193 12.15 1.65 1.64
CA GLU A 193 11.58 0.69 0.68
C GLU A 193 11.58 1.24 -0.76
N ALA A 194 11.12 2.49 -0.94
CA ALA A 194 11.12 3.19 -2.22
C ALA A 194 12.54 3.39 -2.77
N LEU A 195 13.50 3.75 -1.91
CA LEU A 195 14.89 3.98 -2.32
C LEU A 195 15.62 2.67 -2.64
N ALA A 196 15.37 1.60 -1.90
CA ALA A 196 15.82 0.26 -2.26
C ALA A 196 15.26 -0.14 -3.64
N LYS A 197 13.95 0.00 -3.85
CA LYS A 197 13.31 -0.44 -5.11
C LYS A 197 13.71 0.39 -6.33
N THR A 198 13.85 1.71 -6.20
CA THR A 198 14.28 2.62 -7.28
C THR A 198 15.75 2.45 -7.67
N THR A 199 16.63 2.03 -6.74
CA THR A 199 18.05 1.74 -7.02
C THR A 199 18.32 0.30 -7.48
N THR A 200 17.32 -0.58 -7.41
CA THR A 200 17.45 -1.98 -7.86
C THR A 200 17.63 -2.03 -9.39
N ASP A 201 18.36 -3.02 -9.90
CA ASP A 201 18.60 -3.29 -11.34
C ASP A 201 19.10 -2.09 -12.18
N PHE A 202 19.71 -1.10 -11.53
CA PHE A 202 20.16 0.16 -12.14
C PHE A 202 19.03 1.03 -12.70
N LYS A 203 17.81 0.94 -12.14
CA LYS A 203 16.62 1.69 -12.62
C LYS A 203 16.74 3.21 -12.49
N LEU A 204 17.48 3.70 -11.49
CA LEU A 204 17.78 5.13 -11.27
C LEU A 204 19.05 5.56 -12.03
N ASP A 205 19.12 6.82 -12.45
CA ASP A 205 20.30 7.39 -13.11
C ASP A 205 21.54 7.34 -12.19
N GLU A 206 22.67 6.86 -12.72
CA GLU A 206 23.95 6.76 -12.01
C GLU A 206 24.43 8.13 -11.49
N MET A 207 24.12 9.24 -12.19
CA MET A 207 24.48 10.59 -11.75
C MET A 207 23.76 11.03 -10.46
N LEU A 208 22.67 10.35 -10.09
CA LEU A 208 21.91 10.62 -8.87
C LEU A 208 22.36 9.75 -7.67
N ILE A 209 23.29 8.81 -7.88
CA ILE A 209 23.82 7.88 -6.86
C ILE A 209 24.87 8.60 -5.99
N GLY A 210 24.40 9.56 -5.19
CA GLY A 210 25.23 10.40 -4.32
C GLY A 210 25.49 9.81 -2.93
N ILE A 211 26.58 10.25 -2.29
CA ILE A 211 26.88 9.92 -0.89
C ILE A 211 25.78 10.35 0.09
N ASP A 212 25.10 11.46 -0.16
CA ASP A 212 24.09 12.00 0.75
C ASP A 212 22.78 11.21 0.73
N VAL A 213 22.52 10.49 -0.36
CA VAL A 213 21.46 9.47 -0.47
C VAL A 213 21.76 8.31 0.49
N PHE A 214 23.01 7.86 0.55
CA PHE A 214 23.43 6.81 1.47
C PHE A 214 23.46 7.28 2.94
N LYS A 215 23.94 8.50 3.21
CA LYS A 215 23.93 9.08 4.56
C LYS A 215 22.51 9.24 5.12
N SER A 216 21.57 9.72 4.30
CA SER A 216 20.17 9.89 4.73
C SER A 216 19.49 8.54 4.96
N SER A 217 19.71 7.55 4.08
CA SER A 217 19.28 6.15 4.30
C SER A 217 19.77 5.59 5.64
N LEU A 218 21.06 5.80 5.93
CA LEU A 218 21.70 5.36 7.16
C LEU A 218 21.14 6.09 8.41
N ALA A 219 20.81 7.37 8.30
CA ALA A 219 20.15 8.14 9.36
C ALA A 219 18.73 7.63 9.64
N ALA A 220 17.94 7.34 8.60
CA ALA A 220 16.62 6.74 8.72
C ALA A 220 16.67 5.37 9.42
N TYR A 221 17.56 4.48 8.95
CA TYR A 221 17.80 3.16 9.56
C TYR A 221 18.19 3.28 11.04
N LYS A 222 19.11 4.18 11.40
CA LYS A 222 19.51 4.45 12.80
C LYS A 222 18.34 4.96 13.65
N SER A 223 17.48 5.81 13.09
CA SER A 223 16.29 6.33 13.77
C SER A 223 15.25 5.25 14.12
N ILE A 224 15.18 4.17 13.32
CA ILE A 224 14.29 3.02 13.55
C ILE A 224 14.95 1.94 14.45
N VAL A 225 16.21 1.58 14.17
CA VAL A 225 16.87 0.40 14.77
C VAL A 225 17.63 0.73 16.06
N GLY A 226 18.16 1.94 16.18
CA GLY A 226 18.99 2.39 17.31
C GLY A 226 20.37 2.89 16.87
N GLU A 227 20.90 3.84 17.63
CA GLU A 227 22.26 4.36 17.45
C GLU A 227 23.32 3.34 17.92
N LEU A 228 24.60 3.60 17.62
CA LEU A 228 25.69 2.63 17.88
C LEU A 228 25.84 2.23 19.35
N ASP A 229 25.41 3.09 20.28
CA ASP A 229 25.47 2.88 21.73
C ASP A 229 24.19 2.24 22.32
N ASP A 230 23.12 2.09 21.52
CA ASP A 230 21.86 1.43 21.93
C ASP A 230 22.00 -0.10 21.89
N GLU A 231 21.17 -0.81 22.69
CA GLU A 231 21.10 -2.28 22.64
C GLU A 231 20.50 -2.76 21.32
N PHE A 232 21.37 -3.28 20.44
CA PHE A 232 20.99 -3.70 19.10
C PHE A 232 20.15 -5.00 19.14
N GLY A 233 18.91 -4.89 18.67
CA GLY A 233 17.99 -6.00 18.49
C GLY A 233 17.18 -5.87 17.19
N LEU A 234 16.90 -7.00 16.56
CA LEU A 234 15.96 -7.13 15.43
C LEU A 234 14.64 -7.75 15.92
N ASP A 235 14.12 -7.19 17.02
CA ASP A 235 12.98 -7.67 17.81
C ASP A 235 11.60 -7.26 17.26
N SER A 236 11.51 -6.15 16.52
CA SER A 236 10.30 -5.74 15.78
C SER A 236 10.43 -5.97 14.28
N LYS A 237 9.30 -6.20 13.59
CA LYS A 237 9.24 -6.29 12.13
C LYS A 237 9.77 -5.02 11.46
N GLU A 238 9.50 -3.85 12.02
CA GLU A 238 9.97 -2.56 11.48
C GLU A 238 11.50 -2.51 11.47
N LYS A 239 12.17 -2.95 12.54
CA LYS A 239 13.63 -3.03 12.61
C LYS A 239 14.20 -4.05 11.62
N GLN A 240 13.56 -5.21 11.48
CA GLN A 240 13.95 -6.24 10.50
C GLN A 240 13.83 -5.72 9.05
N GLN A 241 12.73 -5.02 8.73
CA GLN A 241 12.52 -4.41 7.42
C GLN A 241 13.46 -3.24 7.16
N ALA A 242 13.71 -2.36 8.14
CA ALA A 242 14.69 -1.28 8.02
C ALA A 242 16.11 -1.82 7.80
N CYS A 243 16.49 -2.89 8.52
CA CYS A 243 17.76 -3.59 8.32
C CYS A 243 17.85 -4.20 6.90
N LYS A 244 16.79 -4.86 6.44
CA LYS A 244 16.69 -5.41 5.07
C LYS A 244 16.86 -4.31 4.02
N TYR A 245 16.10 -3.21 4.07
CA TYR A 245 16.20 -2.14 3.08
C TYR A 245 17.55 -1.42 3.12
N MET A 246 18.16 -1.22 4.29
CA MET A 246 19.53 -0.68 4.40
C MET A 246 20.59 -1.59 3.76
N LEU A 247 20.39 -2.91 3.83
CA LEU A 247 21.25 -3.92 3.18
C LEU A 247 21.00 -4.00 1.66
N GLU A 248 19.74 -3.89 1.21
CA GLU A 248 19.39 -3.78 -0.22
C GLU A 248 19.99 -2.51 -0.85
N ILE A 249 19.83 -1.34 -0.21
CA ILE A 249 20.46 -0.08 -0.64
C ILE A 249 21.99 -0.24 -0.72
N SER A 250 22.63 -0.79 0.32
CA SER A 250 24.08 -1.05 0.32
C SER A 250 24.51 -1.99 -0.83
N THR A 251 23.69 -2.96 -1.19
CA THR A 251 23.91 -3.89 -2.31
C THR A 251 23.80 -3.15 -3.64
N ASN A 252 22.73 -2.40 -3.85
CA ASN A 252 22.48 -1.66 -5.09
C ASN A 252 23.60 -0.64 -5.35
N PHE A 253 24.01 0.13 -4.35
CA PHE A 253 25.13 1.07 -4.47
C PHE A 253 26.45 0.37 -4.79
N CYS A 254 26.70 -0.84 -4.24
CA CYS A 254 27.86 -1.65 -4.64
C CYS A 254 27.76 -2.16 -6.09
N ALA A 255 26.55 -2.47 -6.58
CA ALA A 255 26.34 -2.79 -7.99
C ALA A 255 26.66 -1.59 -8.90
N TYR A 256 26.19 -0.38 -8.57
CA TYR A 256 26.56 0.85 -9.31
C TYR A 256 28.07 1.11 -9.31
N ILE A 257 28.77 0.91 -8.19
CA ILE A 257 30.24 1.02 -8.12
C ILE A 257 30.91 0.02 -9.08
N ASN A 258 30.46 -1.24 -9.09
CA ASN A 258 31.02 -2.28 -9.97
C ASN A 258 30.69 -2.06 -11.46
N ARG A 259 29.51 -1.50 -11.80
CA ARG A 259 29.09 -1.20 -13.18
C ARG A 259 29.83 0.01 -13.76
N SER A 260 29.92 1.09 -12.97
CA SER A 260 30.51 2.37 -13.40
C SER A 260 32.03 2.30 -13.55
N ASN A 261 32.69 1.42 -12.78
CA ASN A 261 34.13 1.45 -12.54
C ASN A 261 34.62 2.84 -12.04
N ASN A 262 33.72 3.62 -11.43
CA ASN A 262 33.97 4.99 -11.00
C ASN A 262 34.79 4.97 -9.70
N SER A 263 36.10 5.19 -9.83
CA SER A 263 37.04 5.19 -8.71
C SER A 263 36.77 6.29 -7.68
N GLU A 264 36.15 7.41 -8.09
CA GLU A 264 35.78 8.49 -7.18
C GLU A 264 34.60 8.05 -6.30
N LEU A 265 33.50 7.59 -6.91
CA LEU A 265 32.36 7.02 -6.19
C LEU A 265 32.80 5.86 -5.25
N ALA A 266 33.63 4.94 -5.76
CA ALA A 266 34.18 3.85 -4.96
C ALA A 266 34.99 4.34 -3.75
N SER A 267 35.78 5.41 -3.90
CA SER A 267 36.57 6.00 -2.81
C SER A 267 35.68 6.69 -1.77
N VAL A 268 34.66 7.42 -2.22
CA VAL A 268 33.69 8.12 -1.38
C VAL A 268 32.90 7.13 -0.52
N PHE A 269 32.43 6.03 -1.13
CA PHE A 269 31.75 4.96 -0.40
C PHE A 269 32.67 4.17 0.53
N ARG A 270 33.94 3.93 0.15
CA ARG A 270 34.94 3.35 1.05
C ARG A 270 35.25 4.25 2.26
N ASN A 271 35.20 5.57 2.12
CA ASN A 271 35.38 6.48 3.26
C ASN A 271 34.21 6.38 4.27
N CYS A 272 32.98 6.12 3.79
CA CYS A 272 31.82 5.83 4.64
C CYS A 272 31.73 4.37 5.12
N SER A 273 32.47 3.44 4.52
CA SER A 273 32.30 1.99 4.76
C SER A 273 32.50 1.58 6.21
N ASN A 274 33.30 2.34 6.99
CA ASN A 274 33.48 2.09 8.43
C ASN A 274 32.15 2.05 9.20
N ILE A 275 31.17 2.89 8.84
CA ILE A 275 29.88 2.92 9.55
C ILE A 275 29.05 1.68 9.17
N PHE A 276 29.00 1.33 7.88
CA PHE A 276 28.32 0.11 7.42
C PHE A 276 28.98 -1.17 7.94
N VAL A 277 30.31 -1.19 8.06
CA VAL A 277 31.08 -2.27 8.69
C VAL A 277 30.72 -2.41 10.17
N ASN A 278 30.49 -1.32 10.89
CA ASN A 278 29.99 -1.39 12.27
C ASN A 278 28.59 -2.04 12.31
N GLU A 279 27.68 -1.70 11.39
CA GLU A 279 26.37 -2.36 11.28
C GLU A 279 26.48 -3.86 10.96
N ILE A 280 27.37 -4.26 10.04
CA ILE A 280 27.71 -5.67 9.81
C ILE A 280 28.16 -6.36 11.11
N ILE A 281 28.99 -5.70 11.91
CA ILE A 281 29.47 -6.22 13.20
C ILE A 281 28.32 -6.31 14.21
N ARG A 282 27.35 -5.38 14.22
CA ARG A 282 26.14 -5.46 15.06
C ARG A 282 25.28 -6.68 14.68
N ILE A 283 24.93 -6.81 13.40
CA ILE A 283 24.13 -7.91 12.84
C ILE A 283 24.80 -9.27 13.12
N LEU A 284 26.09 -9.43 12.82
CA LEU A 284 26.80 -10.69 13.05
C LEU A 284 26.96 -11.02 14.54
N ASN A 285 27.06 -10.03 15.43
CA ASN A 285 27.06 -10.31 16.88
C ASN A 285 25.69 -10.75 17.38
N TYR A 286 24.60 -10.08 16.95
CA TYR A 286 23.22 -10.45 17.26
C TYR A 286 22.93 -11.91 16.87
N TYR A 287 23.19 -12.28 15.61
CA TYR A 287 23.03 -13.66 15.14
C TYR A 287 24.08 -14.64 15.69
N SER A 288 25.11 -14.19 16.42
CA SER A 288 26.02 -15.10 17.11
C SER A 288 25.43 -15.71 18.39
N HIS A 289 24.30 -15.17 18.87
CA HIS A 289 23.46 -15.74 19.91
C HIS A 289 22.57 -16.86 19.35
N GLU A 290 22.14 -17.81 20.20
CA GLU A 290 21.43 -19.01 19.72
C GLU A 290 19.94 -18.74 19.56
N GLU A 291 19.38 -18.01 20.51
CA GLU A 291 18.00 -17.52 20.50
C GLU A 291 17.66 -16.65 19.28
N ASN A 292 18.64 -15.96 18.71
CA ASN A 292 18.48 -15.06 17.56
C ASN A 292 18.73 -15.76 16.21
N LEU A 293 19.33 -16.95 16.21
CA LEU A 293 19.79 -17.66 14.99
C LEU A 293 18.86 -18.81 14.58
N LEU A 294 18.03 -19.31 15.50
CA LEU A 294 17.21 -20.51 15.31
C LEU A 294 15.72 -20.20 15.53
N PRO A 295 14.84 -20.47 14.54
CA PRO A 295 15.13 -21.04 13.22
C PRO A 295 15.93 -20.08 12.33
N ILE A 296 16.74 -20.65 11.42
CA ILE A 296 17.36 -19.88 10.33
C ILE A 296 16.23 -19.41 9.40
N THR A 297 16.17 -18.11 9.13
CA THR A 297 15.18 -17.50 8.24
C THR A 297 15.80 -17.08 6.90
N ASP A 298 14.96 -16.88 5.89
CA ASP A 298 15.39 -16.45 4.57
C ASP A 298 15.99 -15.03 4.59
N GLU A 299 15.55 -14.16 5.51
CA GLU A 299 16.17 -12.85 5.75
C GLU A 299 17.62 -12.98 6.23
N PHE A 300 17.90 -13.91 7.14
CA PHE A 300 19.27 -14.13 7.61
C PHE A 300 20.17 -14.68 6.49
N ILE A 301 19.63 -15.60 5.67
CA ILE A 301 20.33 -16.11 4.47
C ILE A 301 20.63 -14.96 3.50
N PHE A 302 19.65 -14.09 3.25
CA PHE A 302 19.80 -12.89 2.43
C PHE A 302 20.89 -11.95 2.99
N TYR A 303 20.85 -11.61 4.28
CA TYR A 303 21.84 -10.73 4.92
C TYR A 303 23.28 -11.23 4.69
N ILE A 304 23.52 -12.53 4.86
CA ILE A 304 24.86 -13.13 4.68
C ILE A 304 25.34 -13.02 3.23
N SER A 305 24.44 -13.12 2.25
CA SER A 305 24.78 -12.91 0.83
C SER A 305 25.15 -11.45 0.53
N VAL A 306 24.44 -10.49 1.10
CA VAL A 306 24.76 -9.06 1.01
C VAL A 306 26.13 -8.76 1.64
N LEU A 307 26.36 -9.26 2.86
CA LEU A 307 27.63 -9.08 3.58
C LEU A 307 28.82 -9.55 2.73
N ARG A 308 28.71 -10.71 2.08
CA ARG A 308 29.71 -11.25 1.15
C ARG A 308 29.97 -10.31 -0.05
N PHE A 309 28.92 -9.86 -0.74
CA PHE A 309 29.04 -9.00 -1.92
C PHE A 309 29.60 -7.60 -1.60
N VAL A 310 29.14 -6.98 -0.51
CA VAL A 310 29.54 -5.61 -0.14
C VAL A 310 30.95 -5.56 0.44
N LEU A 311 31.35 -6.52 1.29
CA LEU A 311 32.72 -6.58 1.83
C LEU A 311 33.76 -6.83 0.72
N GLU A 312 33.42 -7.64 -0.28
CA GLU A 312 34.23 -7.84 -1.48
C GLU A 312 34.33 -6.56 -2.32
N THR A 313 33.20 -5.95 -2.69
CA THR A 313 33.15 -4.74 -3.54
C THR A 313 33.89 -3.56 -2.91
N LEU A 314 33.69 -3.30 -1.62
CA LEU A 314 34.38 -2.22 -0.91
C LEU A 314 35.85 -2.54 -0.62
N HIS A 315 36.31 -3.77 -0.91
CA HIS A 315 37.65 -4.31 -0.61
C HIS A 315 38.03 -4.18 0.86
N VAL A 316 37.13 -4.53 1.77
CA VAL A 316 37.38 -4.46 3.22
C VAL A 316 38.53 -5.41 3.59
N ASN A 317 39.41 -4.99 4.49
CA ASN A 317 40.51 -5.81 4.99
C ASN A 317 40.02 -6.75 6.11
N TYR A 318 40.77 -7.80 6.47
CA TYR A 318 40.37 -8.65 7.59
C TYR A 318 40.17 -7.84 8.88
N MET A 319 39.04 -8.09 9.54
CA MET A 319 38.71 -7.56 10.86
C MET A 319 38.29 -8.68 11.79
N SER A 320 38.94 -8.74 12.97
CA SER A 320 38.65 -9.74 14.01
C SER A 320 37.17 -9.77 14.39
N ASP A 321 36.52 -8.61 14.37
CA ASP A 321 35.19 -8.38 14.92
C ASP A 321 34.07 -8.74 13.93
N ILE A 322 34.41 -8.94 12.65
CA ILE A 322 33.58 -9.64 11.65
C ILE A 322 33.85 -11.15 11.72
N PHE A 323 35.13 -11.54 11.75
CA PHE A 323 35.55 -12.95 11.70
C PHE A 323 35.05 -13.75 12.91
N LEU A 324 35.22 -13.24 14.13
CA LEU A 324 34.92 -14.00 15.34
C LEU A 324 33.42 -14.31 15.51
N PRO A 325 32.47 -13.38 15.24
CA PRO A 325 31.04 -13.70 15.25
C PRO A 325 30.62 -14.65 14.13
N LEU A 326 31.08 -14.43 12.88
CA LEU A 326 30.86 -15.34 11.76
C LEU A 326 31.30 -16.79 12.12
N THR A 327 32.47 -16.92 12.74
CA THR A 327 33.02 -18.20 13.20
C THR A 327 32.22 -18.83 14.35
N LYS A 328 31.46 -18.05 15.15
CA LYS A 328 30.51 -18.61 16.13
C LYS A 328 29.29 -19.20 15.42
N ILE A 329 28.72 -18.44 14.46
CA ILE A 329 27.51 -18.79 13.69
C ILE A 329 27.72 -20.11 12.94
N LEU A 330 28.76 -20.20 12.09
CA LEU A 330 29.09 -21.37 11.26
C LEU A 330 29.41 -22.66 12.07
N ARG A 331 29.51 -22.56 13.41
CA ARG A 331 29.75 -23.70 14.30
C ARG A 331 28.53 -24.13 15.13
N LYS A 332 27.50 -23.27 15.26
CA LYS A 332 26.25 -23.64 15.95
C LYS A 332 25.39 -24.54 15.07
N TRP A 333 25.38 -24.24 13.78
CA TRP A 333 24.72 -25.03 12.77
C TRP A 333 25.67 -26.09 12.20
N GLY A 334 25.15 -27.28 11.92
CA GLY A 334 25.94 -28.48 11.64
C GLY A 334 26.28 -28.71 10.16
N GLU A 335 25.46 -28.13 9.29
CA GLU A 335 25.61 -28.13 7.83
C GLU A 335 26.30 -26.82 7.41
N LEU A 336 26.95 -26.82 6.25
CA LEU A 336 27.77 -25.68 5.80
C LEU A 336 27.05 -24.98 4.63
N TYR A 337 26.56 -23.76 4.85
CA TYR A 337 26.05 -22.91 3.76
C TYR A 337 27.23 -22.39 2.96
N ASP A 338 27.19 -22.58 1.64
CA ASP A 338 28.32 -22.21 0.78
C ASP A 338 28.70 -20.73 0.93
N THR A 339 27.73 -19.82 1.02
CA THR A 339 27.99 -18.37 1.19
C THR A 339 28.63 -18.03 2.55
N MET A 340 28.37 -18.80 3.61
CA MET A 340 29.05 -18.62 4.91
C MET A 340 30.51 -19.04 4.82
N VAL A 341 30.77 -20.17 4.17
CA VAL A 341 32.13 -20.72 4.02
C VAL A 341 32.95 -19.88 3.04
N GLU A 342 32.31 -19.39 1.98
CA GLU A 342 32.88 -18.43 1.05
C GLU A 342 33.28 -17.13 1.77
N LEU A 343 32.42 -16.59 2.63
CA LEU A 343 32.72 -15.41 3.43
C LEU A 343 33.84 -15.68 4.46
N GLU A 344 33.91 -16.86 5.08
CA GLU A 344 35.06 -17.23 5.91
C GLU A 344 36.35 -17.32 5.08
N CYS A 345 36.32 -17.93 3.89
CA CYS A 345 37.46 -18.00 2.97
C CYS A 345 37.92 -16.61 2.49
N PHE A 346 36.97 -15.71 2.17
CA PHE A 346 37.24 -14.31 1.84
C PHE A 346 37.96 -13.61 2.99
N MET A 347 37.48 -13.75 4.22
CA MET A 347 38.13 -13.15 5.39
C MET A 347 39.56 -13.69 5.59
N PHE A 348 39.79 -14.99 5.39
CA PHE A 348 41.15 -15.56 5.36
C PHE A 348 42.03 -14.95 4.26
N TYR A 349 41.48 -14.70 3.06
CA TYR A 349 42.20 -14.10 1.93
C TYR A 349 42.54 -12.63 2.15
N ARG A 350 41.72 -11.89 2.91
CA ARG A 350 41.99 -10.50 3.32
C ARG A 350 42.85 -10.39 4.59
N GLY A 351 43.33 -11.51 5.16
CA GLY A 351 43.99 -11.55 6.47
C GLY A 351 45.48 -11.88 6.44
N THR A 352 46.26 -11.26 7.33
CA THR A 352 47.69 -11.61 7.50
C THR A 352 47.85 -12.84 8.40
N PRO A 353 48.87 -13.70 8.18
CA PRO A 353 49.11 -14.88 9.01
C PRO A 353 49.30 -14.57 10.50
N GLU A 354 49.78 -13.37 10.83
CA GLU A 354 49.95 -12.87 12.20
C GLU A 354 48.61 -12.69 12.91
N VAL A 355 47.67 -11.98 12.28
CA VAL A 355 46.36 -11.66 12.87
C VAL A 355 45.46 -12.90 12.84
N LEU A 356 45.45 -13.65 11.74
CA LEU A 356 44.73 -14.92 11.65
C LEU A 356 45.24 -15.92 12.72
N SER A 357 46.56 -16.02 12.94
CA SER A 357 47.10 -16.87 14.02
C SER A 357 46.74 -16.36 15.42
N LYS A 358 46.67 -15.04 15.64
CA LYS A 358 46.22 -14.44 16.90
C LYS A 358 44.76 -14.80 17.20
N ASP A 359 43.87 -14.70 16.21
CA ASP A 359 42.44 -14.93 16.42
C ASP A 359 42.07 -16.42 16.45
N LEU A 360 42.72 -17.26 15.63
CA LEU A 360 42.59 -18.72 15.73
C LEU A 360 43.06 -19.28 17.08
N LYS A 361 43.93 -18.57 17.81
CA LYS A 361 44.32 -18.89 19.20
C LYS A 361 43.27 -18.52 20.25
N ARG A 362 42.24 -17.73 19.92
CA ARG A 362 41.05 -17.52 20.79
C ARG A 362 40.16 -18.77 20.85
N PHE A 363 40.36 -19.74 19.95
CA PHE A 363 39.65 -21.03 19.93
C PHE A 363 40.52 -22.19 20.44
N SER A 364 39.88 -23.28 20.88
CA SER A 364 40.60 -24.51 21.23
C SER A 364 41.23 -25.14 19.99
N ARG A 365 42.44 -25.72 20.12
CA ARG A 365 43.22 -26.29 18.99
C ARG A 365 42.41 -27.18 18.03
N SER A 366 41.47 -27.98 18.54
CA SER A 366 40.53 -28.78 17.73
C SER A 366 39.57 -27.94 16.87
N LYS A 367 39.01 -26.87 17.43
CA LYS A 367 38.13 -25.90 16.73
C LYS A 367 38.91 -25.04 15.74
N SER A 368 40.16 -24.69 16.05
CA SER A 368 41.07 -23.97 15.13
C SER A 368 41.49 -24.85 13.95
N LYS A 369 41.76 -26.15 14.19
CA LYS A 369 42.03 -27.11 13.11
C LYS A 369 40.80 -27.28 12.20
N ARG A 370 39.60 -27.49 12.76
CA ARG A 370 38.37 -27.67 11.94
C ARG A 370 38.10 -26.48 11.00
N ILE A 371 38.39 -25.24 11.39
CA ILE A 371 38.32 -24.10 10.44
C ILE A 371 39.32 -24.31 9.28
N LEU A 372 40.59 -24.54 9.60
CA LEU A 372 41.64 -24.67 8.59
C LEU A 372 41.45 -25.88 7.67
N ASP A 373 40.83 -26.95 8.18
CA ASP A 373 40.38 -28.08 7.38
C ASP A 373 39.26 -27.64 6.40
N VAL A 374 38.18 -27.02 6.89
CA VAL A 374 37.05 -26.51 6.08
C VAL A 374 37.47 -25.48 5.03
N VAL A 375 38.25 -24.47 5.42
CA VAL A 375 38.79 -23.44 4.51
C VAL A 375 39.80 -24.05 3.53
N GLY A 376 40.59 -25.04 3.97
CA GLY A 376 41.53 -25.76 3.11
C GLY A 376 40.86 -26.61 2.03
N GLU A 377 39.72 -27.24 2.37
CA GLU A 377 38.87 -27.98 1.43
C GLU A 377 38.10 -27.02 0.49
N SER A 378 37.63 -25.88 1.01
CA SER A 378 36.69 -25.01 0.30
C SER A 378 37.34 -23.90 -0.53
N LYS A 379 38.58 -23.48 -0.24
CA LYS A 379 39.25 -22.37 -0.93
C LYS A 379 39.24 -22.48 -2.46
N HIS A 380 39.42 -23.70 -2.98
CA HIS A 380 39.44 -23.97 -4.42
C HIS A 380 38.06 -23.94 -5.06
N LYS A 381 36.98 -24.19 -4.30
CA LYS A 381 35.58 -24.06 -4.76
C LYS A 381 35.22 -22.60 -5.05
N PHE A 382 35.79 -21.67 -4.27
CA PHE A 382 35.52 -20.22 -4.34
C PHE A 382 36.67 -19.40 -4.94
N GLY A 383 37.69 -20.05 -5.52
CA GLY A 383 38.79 -19.39 -6.25
C GLY A 383 39.85 -18.67 -5.39
N PHE A 384 39.85 -18.82 -4.06
CA PHE A 384 40.82 -18.17 -3.18
C PHE A 384 42.16 -18.92 -3.14
N ASP A 385 43.25 -18.25 -3.52
CA ASP A 385 44.60 -18.79 -3.32
C ASP A 385 45.09 -18.50 -1.89
N LEU A 386 45.05 -19.54 -1.04
CA LEU A 386 45.42 -19.47 0.37
C LEU A 386 46.53 -20.48 0.70
N ASP A 387 47.72 -19.98 1.06
CA ASP A 387 48.73 -20.79 1.75
C ASP A 387 48.45 -20.85 3.26
N LEU A 388 47.84 -21.96 3.68
CA LEU A 388 47.57 -22.24 5.09
C LEU A 388 48.77 -22.86 5.83
N GLN A 389 49.87 -23.23 5.17
CA GLN A 389 51.01 -23.91 5.81
C GLN A 389 51.75 -22.99 6.79
N VAL A 390 52.04 -21.75 6.37
CA VAL A 390 52.61 -20.70 7.23
C VAL A 390 51.77 -20.49 8.49
N LEU A 391 50.44 -20.58 8.35
CA LEU A 391 49.46 -20.43 9.42
C LEU A 391 49.43 -21.63 10.37
N LEU A 392 49.42 -22.85 9.81
CA LEU A 392 49.53 -24.11 10.53
C LEU A 392 50.83 -24.18 11.36
N ASP A 393 51.96 -23.74 10.81
CA ASP A 393 53.25 -23.77 11.52
C ASP A 393 53.34 -22.70 12.63
N LYS A 394 52.74 -21.52 12.44
CA LYS A 394 52.56 -20.51 13.50
C LYS A 394 51.60 -20.96 14.62
N LEU A 395 50.76 -21.97 14.38
CA LEU A 395 49.92 -22.63 15.38
C LEU A 395 50.63 -23.82 16.07
N LYS A 396 51.42 -24.61 15.34
CA LYS A 396 52.25 -25.72 15.88
C LYS A 396 53.37 -25.22 16.80
N SER A 397 54.08 -24.18 16.38
CA SER A 397 55.24 -23.59 17.10
C SER A 397 54.86 -22.90 18.41
N SER A 398 53.59 -22.55 18.61
CA SER A 398 53.08 -21.99 19.84
C SER A 398 53.07 -23.05 20.96
N LYS A 399 54.03 -22.97 21.89
CA LYS A 399 53.99 -23.71 23.17
C LYS A 399 52.61 -23.55 23.81
N PRO A 400 52.07 -24.60 24.47
CA PRO A 400 50.80 -24.46 25.18
C PRO A 400 50.98 -23.47 26.33
N ILE A 401 50.26 -22.34 26.25
CA ILE A 401 50.09 -21.46 27.40
C ILE A 401 49.32 -22.28 28.44
N LYS A 402 49.97 -22.56 29.57
CA LYS A 402 49.30 -23.20 30.71
C LYS A 402 48.19 -22.27 31.21
N ARG A 403 47.05 -22.84 31.62
CA ARG A 403 45.93 -22.07 32.21
C ARG A 403 46.36 -21.20 33.41
N GLU A 404 47.33 -21.68 34.19
CA GLU A 404 48.01 -20.97 35.29
C GLU A 404 48.51 -19.55 34.90
N ALA A 405 48.93 -19.34 33.65
CA ALA A 405 49.44 -18.05 33.18
C ALA A 405 48.35 -17.03 32.83
N GLN A 406 47.09 -17.45 32.66
CA GLN A 406 46.01 -16.57 32.22
C GLN A 406 45.31 -15.85 33.38
N GLU A 407 45.36 -16.41 34.59
CA GLU A 407 44.98 -15.73 35.83
C GLU A 407 46.13 -14.86 36.36
N SER A 408 47.38 -15.32 36.26
CA SER A 408 48.57 -14.57 36.70
C SER A 408 48.77 -13.22 35.99
N ILE A 409 48.27 -13.05 34.77
CA ILE A 409 48.37 -11.79 34.00
C ILE A 409 47.28 -10.79 34.39
N MET A 410 46.16 -11.24 34.96
CA MET A 410 45.14 -10.34 35.53
C MET A 410 45.47 -9.88 36.96
N ALA A 411 46.41 -10.54 37.64
CA ALA A 411 46.72 -10.30 39.06
C ALA A 411 47.86 -9.31 39.35
N SER A 412 48.65 -8.89 38.34
CA SER A 412 49.83 -8.01 38.54
C SER A 412 49.75 -6.66 37.82
N ALA A 413 48.56 -6.22 37.43
CA ALA A 413 48.31 -4.93 36.78
C ALA A 413 47.70 -3.88 37.72
N ALA A 414 47.99 -3.99 39.03
CA ALA A 414 47.53 -3.06 40.06
C ALA A 414 48.71 -2.21 40.59
N VAL A 415 48.42 -0.92 40.84
CA VAL A 415 49.27 0.14 41.44
C VAL A 415 50.02 1.06 40.46
N ASP A 416 49.66 2.34 40.56
CA ASP A 416 50.36 3.61 40.25
C ASP A 416 50.96 3.90 38.85
N ILE A 417 50.11 4.45 37.96
CA ILE A 417 50.41 5.64 37.14
C ILE A 417 49.20 6.61 37.29
N PRO A 418 49.38 7.93 37.47
CA PRO A 418 48.31 8.82 37.95
C PRO A 418 47.20 9.13 36.93
N GLN A 419 46.02 9.49 37.46
CA GLN A 419 44.88 9.99 36.69
C GLN A 419 45.19 11.35 36.03
N PRO A 420 44.87 11.54 34.75
CA PRO A 420 44.47 12.84 34.23
C PRO A 420 43.03 13.12 34.71
N GLN A 421 42.85 14.10 35.59
CA GLN A 421 41.53 14.66 35.85
C GLN A 421 41.18 15.66 34.76
N GLU A 422 40.55 15.21 33.68
CA GLU A 422 39.74 16.12 32.86
C GLU A 422 38.40 16.34 33.56
N GLU A 423 38.33 17.40 34.36
CA GLU A 423 37.04 17.97 34.75
C GLU A 423 36.37 18.52 33.47
N VAL A 424 35.42 17.76 32.92
CA VAL A 424 34.53 18.26 31.87
C VAL A 424 33.71 19.41 32.48
N SER A 425 34.15 20.63 32.19
CA SER A 425 33.51 21.85 32.64
C SER A 425 32.14 21.98 32.00
N VAL A 426 31.12 22.24 32.83
CA VAL A 426 29.75 22.47 32.39
C VAL A 426 29.74 23.73 31.53
N ARG A 427 29.30 23.65 30.28
CA ARG A 427 29.25 24.80 29.38
C ARG A 427 27.99 25.60 29.69
N ASP A 428 28.08 26.56 30.62
CA ASP A 428 26.90 27.34 31.06
C ASP A 428 26.16 28.03 29.89
N GLU A 429 26.83 28.38 28.78
CA GLU A 429 26.20 28.89 27.55
C GLU A 429 25.22 27.88 26.90
N MET A 430 25.59 26.60 26.88
CA MET A 430 24.73 25.51 26.38
C MET A 430 23.57 25.26 27.35
N VAL A 431 23.83 25.33 28.65
CA VAL A 431 22.81 25.20 29.70
C VAL A 431 21.80 26.35 29.64
N GLU A 432 22.24 27.60 29.46
CA GLU A 432 21.36 28.78 29.31
C GLU A 432 20.52 28.69 28.04
N THR A 433 21.11 28.21 26.94
CA THR A 433 20.39 27.95 25.68
C THR A 433 19.33 26.86 25.85
N ALA A 434 19.64 25.79 26.60
CA ALA A 434 18.68 24.73 26.93
C ALA A 434 17.56 25.20 27.87
N ILE A 435 17.85 26.07 28.84
CA ILE A 435 16.82 26.69 29.70
C ILE A 435 15.83 27.49 28.83
N LYS A 436 16.32 28.36 27.94
CA LYS A 436 15.47 29.13 27.01
C LYS A 436 14.63 28.25 26.08
N PHE A 437 15.14 27.06 25.70
CA PHE A 437 14.37 26.06 24.96
C PHE A 437 13.28 25.41 25.83
N LEU A 438 13.59 25.02 27.07
CA LEU A 438 12.66 24.36 28.00
C LEU A 438 11.55 25.30 28.51
N GLU A 439 11.83 26.60 28.60
CA GLU A 439 10.87 27.65 28.97
C GLU A 439 9.93 28.08 27.83
N ASN A 440 10.22 27.69 26.58
CA ASN A 440 9.42 28.07 25.41
C ASN A 440 7.98 27.51 25.50
N PRO A 441 6.92 28.33 25.34
CA PRO A 441 5.53 27.88 25.45
C PRO A 441 5.17 26.67 24.58
N SER A 442 5.66 26.60 23.34
CA SER A 442 5.39 25.48 22.42
C SER A 442 6.10 24.20 22.84
N VAL A 443 7.26 24.31 23.49
CA VAL A 443 8.04 23.18 24.01
C VAL A 443 7.48 22.71 25.36
N ARG A 444 6.91 23.62 26.17
CA ARG A 444 6.45 23.35 27.54
C ARG A 444 5.51 22.16 27.64
N ASN A 445 4.64 21.95 26.66
CA ASN A 445 3.66 20.86 26.64
C ASN A 445 4.23 19.49 26.22
N THR A 446 5.42 19.44 25.60
CA THR A 446 6.07 18.21 25.14
C THR A 446 6.51 17.31 26.32
N PRO A 447 6.34 15.97 26.25
CA PRO A 447 6.85 15.03 27.25
C PRO A 447 8.33 15.23 27.63
N LEU A 448 8.66 15.06 28.91
CA LEU A 448 10.00 15.35 29.43
C LEU A 448 11.11 14.50 28.77
N ALA A 449 10.85 13.22 28.52
CA ALA A 449 11.80 12.34 27.84
C ALA A 449 12.11 12.79 26.39
N GLN A 450 11.14 13.38 25.69
CA GLN A 450 11.36 13.93 24.35
C GLN A 450 12.19 15.22 24.39
N LYS A 451 11.93 16.10 25.37
CA LYS A 451 12.78 17.30 25.64
C LYS A 451 14.23 16.92 25.93
N GLN A 452 14.44 15.91 26.79
CA GLN A 452 15.78 15.40 27.13
C GLN A 452 16.48 14.83 25.90
N LYS A 453 15.83 13.95 25.13
CA LYS A 453 16.39 13.40 23.87
C LYS A 453 16.68 14.48 22.82
N PHE A 454 15.89 15.55 22.74
CA PHE A 454 16.18 16.70 21.87
C PHE A 454 17.47 17.42 22.30
N LEU A 455 17.67 17.65 23.60
CA LEU A 455 18.89 18.29 24.11
C LEU A 455 20.13 17.40 23.95
N GLN A 456 20.00 16.08 24.12
CA GLN A 456 21.07 15.12 23.79
C GLN A 456 21.45 15.22 22.30
N ARG A 457 20.45 15.22 21.39
CA ARG A 457 20.65 15.45 19.94
C ARG A 457 21.23 16.83 19.58
N LYS A 458 21.22 17.82 20.50
CA LYS A 458 21.89 19.12 20.36
C LYS A 458 23.31 19.17 20.97
N GLY A 459 23.85 18.03 21.41
CA GLY A 459 25.23 17.94 21.90
C GLY A 459 25.44 18.44 23.32
N LEU A 460 24.38 18.45 24.15
CA LEU A 460 24.51 18.59 25.59
C LEU A 460 24.78 17.22 26.23
N SER A 461 25.67 17.19 27.22
CA SER A 461 25.87 16.03 28.09
C SER A 461 24.73 15.88 29.10
N ASP A 462 24.49 14.67 29.61
CA ASP A 462 23.40 14.41 30.56
C ASP A 462 23.49 15.28 31.83
N LYS A 463 24.70 15.67 32.24
CA LYS A 463 24.94 16.60 33.35
C LYS A 463 24.50 18.03 33.03
N GLU A 464 24.75 18.52 31.81
CA GLU A 464 24.25 19.82 31.34
C GLU A 464 22.72 19.82 31.20
N ILE A 465 22.15 18.70 30.73
CA ILE A 465 20.70 18.51 30.59
C ILE A 465 20.01 18.43 31.95
N GLN A 466 20.58 17.71 32.91
CA GLN A 466 20.07 17.67 34.29
C GLN A 466 20.01 19.08 34.87
N ILE A 467 21.10 19.83 34.79
CA ILE A 467 21.18 21.21 35.29
C ILE A 467 20.16 22.12 34.57
N ALA A 468 19.97 21.98 33.25
CA ALA A 468 18.98 22.75 32.50
C ALA A 468 17.52 22.41 32.89
N CYS A 469 17.19 21.13 33.06
CA CYS A 469 15.86 20.66 33.47
C CYS A 469 15.54 20.97 34.94
N GLU A 470 16.55 21.03 35.81
CA GLU A 470 16.42 21.52 37.19
C GLU A 470 16.21 23.04 37.22
N ARG A 471 17.07 23.82 36.53
CA ARG A 471 16.99 25.29 36.51
C ARG A 471 15.70 25.82 35.85
N SER A 472 15.18 25.15 34.81
CA SER A 472 13.91 25.51 34.13
C SER A 472 12.65 24.95 34.79
N GLY A 473 12.76 24.23 35.92
CA GLY A 473 11.62 23.63 36.62
C GLY A 473 10.88 22.52 35.85
N ALA A 474 11.49 21.95 34.81
CA ALA A 474 10.85 20.98 33.92
C ALA A 474 10.33 19.73 34.65
N TYR A 475 11.06 19.26 35.68
CA TYR A 475 10.64 18.16 36.55
C TYR A 475 9.38 18.48 37.36
N ALA A 476 9.26 19.71 37.87
CA ALA A 476 8.09 20.13 38.66
C ALA A 476 6.82 20.25 37.81
N HIS A 477 6.95 20.59 36.52
CA HIS A 477 5.81 20.56 35.59
C HIS A 477 5.41 19.14 35.18
N HIS A 478 6.36 18.21 35.06
CA HIS A 478 6.04 16.81 34.80
C HIS A 478 5.21 16.20 35.95
N ASP A 479 5.60 16.44 37.22
CA ASP A 479 4.89 15.94 38.40
C ASP A 479 3.53 16.64 38.66
N GLN A 480 3.21 17.72 37.93
CA GLN A 480 1.87 18.30 37.89
C GLN A 480 0.97 17.63 36.84
N GLN A 481 1.53 17.23 35.69
CA GLN A 481 0.77 16.54 34.63
C GLN A 481 0.30 15.14 35.05
N THR A 482 1.04 14.45 35.93
CA THR A 482 0.73 13.09 36.40
C THR A 482 -0.24 13.02 37.60
N ARG A 483 -0.74 14.15 38.12
CA ARG A 483 -1.52 14.20 39.38
C ARG A 483 -3.01 14.59 39.24
N LEU A 484 -3.52 14.79 38.01
CA LEU A 484 -4.94 15.06 37.78
C LEU A 484 -5.70 13.77 37.45
N PRO A 485 -6.88 13.51 38.05
CA PRO A 485 -7.72 12.38 37.67
C PRO A 485 -8.37 12.62 36.30
N PRO A 486 -8.59 11.58 35.47
CA PRO A 486 -9.20 11.73 34.16
C PRO A 486 -10.67 12.14 34.27
N SER A 487 -11.07 13.13 33.47
CA SER A 487 -12.47 13.45 33.18
C SER A 487 -13.10 12.35 32.30
N PRO A 488 -14.42 12.11 32.39
CA PRO A 488 -15.09 11.17 31.50
C PRO A 488 -14.97 11.61 30.03
N PRO A 489 -14.81 10.67 29.08
CA PRO A 489 -14.67 11.01 27.67
C PRO A 489 -16.02 11.45 27.05
N PRO A 490 -16.00 12.32 26.02
CA PRO A 490 -17.13 12.46 25.10
C PRO A 490 -17.35 11.15 24.31
N PRO A 491 -18.53 10.96 23.68
CA PRO A 491 -18.79 9.75 22.89
C PRO A 491 -17.78 9.59 21.75
N ALA A 492 -17.37 8.33 21.51
CA ALA A 492 -16.39 8.01 20.48
C ALA A 492 -17.06 7.80 19.11
N ASN A 493 -16.68 8.63 18.14
CA ASN A 493 -16.75 8.24 16.73
C ASN A 493 -15.51 7.40 16.37
N LEU A 494 -15.59 6.66 15.26
CA LEU A 494 -14.75 5.49 15.00
C LEU A 494 -13.43 5.85 14.30
N ILE A 495 -12.31 5.31 14.79
CA ILE A 495 -11.07 5.15 14.03
C ILE A 495 -10.56 3.72 14.27
N THR A 496 -10.62 2.88 13.25
CA THR A 496 -10.28 1.45 13.34
C THR A 496 -8.79 1.23 13.07
N SER A 497 -7.96 1.40 14.10
CA SER A 497 -6.54 1.06 14.02
C SER A 497 -6.33 -0.46 14.01
N TYR A 498 -5.88 -1.02 12.87
CA TYR A 498 -5.66 -2.46 12.69
C TYR A 498 -4.45 -2.95 13.52
N ASN A 499 -4.70 -3.45 14.73
CA ASN A 499 -3.64 -3.86 15.67
C ASN A 499 -3.60 -5.40 15.86
N PRO A 500 -2.53 -6.10 15.43
CA PRO A 500 -2.44 -7.56 15.51
C PRO A 500 -2.13 -8.05 16.95
N HIS A 501 -3.15 -8.11 17.79
CA HIS A 501 -3.05 -8.61 19.16
C HIS A 501 -2.94 -10.15 19.25
N HIS A 502 -1.71 -10.68 19.24
CA HIS A 502 -1.39 -11.86 20.04
C HIS A 502 -0.60 -11.44 21.28
N GLY A 503 -1.18 -11.65 22.46
CA GLY A 503 -0.61 -11.23 23.74
C GLY A 503 0.61 -12.06 24.18
N LEU A 504 1.50 -11.43 24.94
CA LEU A 504 2.68 -12.09 25.53
C LEU A 504 2.26 -13.14 26.59
N VAL A 505 2.30 -14.41 26.23
CA VAL A 505 2.11 -15.55 27.15
C VAL A 505 3.46 -16.25 27.38
N GLN A 506 3.80 -16.49 28.65
CA GLN A 506 4.98 -17.25 29.05
C GLN A 506 4.82 -18.73 28.64
N LEU A 507 5.51 -19.18 27.59
CA LEU A 507 5.34 -20.55 27.07
C LEU A 507 5.84 -21.61 28.07
N SER A 508 4.95 -22.53 28.45
CA SER A 508 5.31 -23.75 29.18
C SER A 508 5.69 -24.87 28.20
N PHE A 509 6.55 -25.79 28.66
CA PHE A 509 7.00 -26.93 27.85
C PHE A 509 5.86 -27.86 27.41
N PHE A 510 4.76 -27.91 28.16
CA PHE A 510 3.59 -28.74 27.83
C PHE A 510 2.81 -28.24 26.61
N ASP A 511 2.77 -26.93 26.36
CA ASP A 511 1.97 -26.37 25.28
C ASP A 511 2.56 -26.71 23.90
N ARG A 512 3.90 -26.67 23.77
CA ARG A 512 4.59 -27.14 22.55
C ARG A 512 4.31 -28.61 22.22
N VAL A 513 4.14 -29.46 23.24
CA VAL A 513 3.78 -30.88 23.03
C VAL A 513 2.33 -31.00 22.57
N ARG A 514 1.42 -30.18 23.10
CA ARG A 514 0.01 -30.10 22.67
C ARG A 514 -0.11 -29.59 21.23
N GLU A 515 0.65 -28.57 20.86
CA GLU A 515 0.74 -28.02 19.50
C GLU A 515 1.25 -29.07 18.50
N ILE A 516 2.31 -29.81 18.82
CA ILE A 516 2.82 -30.88 17.95
C ILE A 516 1.76 -31.96 17.71
N VAL A 517 1.02 -32.37 18.75
CA VAL A 517 -0.09 -33.35 18.60
C VAL A 517 -1.23 -32.77 17.76
N HIS A 518 -1.59 -31.50 17.94
CA HIS A 518 -2.63 -30.83 17.17
C HIS A 518 -2.23 -30.68 15.69
N ASN A 519 -0.99 -30.28 15.41
CA ASN A 519 -0.45 -30.17 14.06
C ASN A 519 -0.36 -31.52 13.35
N ILE A 520 0.02 -32.59 14.06
CA ILE A 520 -0.04 -33.97 13.52
C ILE A 520 -1.49 -34.37 13.20
N ALA A 521 -2.45 -34.01 14.06
CA ALA A 521 -3.87 -34.28 13.80
C ALA A 521 -4.36 -33.52 12.55
N ILE A 522 -4.08 -32.22 12.42
CA ILE A 522 -4.39 -31.41 11.24
C ILE A 522 -3.73 -32.01 9.98
N PHE A 523 -2.43 -32.32 10.01
CA PHE A 523 -1.75 -32.95 8.88
C PHE A 523 -2.36 -34.30 8.50
N SER A 524 -2.81 -35.10 9.47
CA SER A 524 -3.49 -36.37 9.17
C SER A 524 -4.88 -36.19 8.53
N ILE A 525 -5.61 -35.13 8.93
CA ILE A 525 -6.91 -34.76 8.33
C ILE A 525 -6.69 -34.22 6.91
N VAL A 526 -5.75 -33.29 6.72
CA VAL A 526 -5.39 -32.72 5.41
C VAL A 526 -4.89 -33.81 4.46
N ALA A 527 -3.99 -34.69 4.92
CA ALA A 527 -3.52 -35.83 4.13
C ALA A 527 -4.65 -36.81 3.78
N TYR A 528 -5.61 -37.05 4.70
CA TYR A 528 -6.80 -37.85 4.40
C TYR A 528 -7.72 -37.19 3.39
N VAL A 529 -7.93 -35.87 3.46
CA VAL A 529 -8.70 -35.10 2.47
C VAL A 529 -8.02 -35.14 1.11
N ILE A 530 -6.70 -34.91 1.03
CA ILE A 530 -5.91 -35.00 -0.21
C ILE A 530 -5.95 -36.42 -0.79
N HIS A 531 -5.78 -37.46 0.03
CA HIS A 531 -5.90 -38.85 -0.41
C HIS A 531 -7.31 -39.20 -0.90
N ARG A 532 -8.36 -38.65 -0.26
CA ARG A 532 -9.76 -38.84 -0.66
C ARG A 532 -10.10 -38.07 -1.94
N PHE A 533 -9.54 -36.86 -2.13
CA PHE A 533 -9.63 -36.09 -3.36
C PHE A 533 -8.89 -36.80 -4.51
N TYR A 534 -7.70 -37.32 -4.25
CA TYR A 534 -6.95 -38.16 -5.18
C TYR A 534 -7.77 -39.39 -5.59
N GLN A 535 -8.32 -40.16 -4.64
CA GLN A 535 -9.16 -41.33 -4.98
C GLN A 535 -10.47 -40.98 -5.69
N LYS A 536 -11.08 -39.83 -5.40
CA LYS A 536 -12.41 -39.45 -5.93
C LYS A 536 -12.35 -38.74 -7.29
N TYR A 537 -11.29 -37.99 -7.58
CA TYR A 537 -11.19 -37.16 -8.79
C TYR A 537 -9.95 -37.50 -9.64
N ILE A 538 -8.75 -37.53 -9.05
CA ILE A 538 -7.51 -37.71 -9.83
C ILE A 538 -7.32 -39.16 -10.30
N ALA A 539 -7.58 -40.14 -9.44
CA ALA A 539 -7.44 -41.56 -9.73
C ALA A 539 -8.39 -42.06 -10.85
N PRO A 540 -9.70 -41.74 -10.88
CA PRO A 540 -10.54 -42.10 -12.02
C PRO A 540 -10.21 -41.33 -13.31
N PHE A 541 -9.52 -40.19 -13.22
CA PHE A 541 -9.08 -39.38 -14.36
C PHE A 541 -7.78 -39.90 -14.99
N LEU A 542 -6.74 -40.21 -14.20
CA LEU A 542 -5.48 -40.81 -14.70
C LEU A 542 -5.58 -42.32 -14.94
N PHE A 543 -6.32 -43.04 -14.09
CA PHE A 543 -6.45 -44.51 -14.13
C PHE A 543 -7.91 -44.91 -14.29
N GLY A 544 -8.50 -44.48 -15.40
CA GLY A 544 -9.86 -44.87 -15.82
C GLY A 544 -10.07 -46.38 -15.70
N LYS A 545 -11.11 -46.77 -14.96
CA LYS A 545 -11.37 -48.16 -14.59
C LYS A 545 -11.58 -49.01 -15.85
N LYS A 546 -10.74 -50.03 -16.05
CA LYS A 546 -10.96 -51.07 -17.08
C LYS A 546 -12.28 -51.79 -16.79
N LYS A 547 -13.33 -51.43 -17.55
CA LYS A 547 -14.56 -52.19 -17.73
C LYS A 547 -14.71 -52.55 -19.21
N SER A 548 -15.45 -53.62 -19.49
CA SER A 548 -15.49 -54.21 -20.84
C SER A 548 -16.31 -53.37 -21.80
N VAL A 549 -15.83 -53.25 -23.05
CA VAL A 549 -16.46 -52.49 -24.14
C VAL A 549 -17.88 -52.98 -24.43
N GLU A 550 -18.14 -54.27 -24.21
CA GLU A 550 -19.43 -54.94 -24.47
C GLU A 550 -20.61 -54.37 -23.66
N GLU A 551 -20.39 -53.95 -22.40
CA GLU A 551 -21.47 -53.43 -21.55
C GLU A 551 -21.90 -52.01 -22.01
N THR A 552 -20.94 -51.18 -22.40
CA THR A 552 -21.18 -49.77 -22.76
C THR A 552 -22.02 -49.64 -24.04
N ILE A 553 -21.76 -50.51 -25.03
CA ILE A 553 -22.48 -50.49 -26.32
C ILE A 553 -23.96 -50.83 -26.13
N GLN A 554 -24.28 -51.80 -25.26
CA GLN A 554 -25.67 -52.20 -25.00
C GLN A 554 -26.45 -51.17 -24.18
N GLY A 555 -25.78 -50.41 -23.32
CA GLY A 555 -26.38 -49.24 -22.65
C GLY A 555 -26.74 -48.14 -23.65
N MET A 556 -25.76 -47.71 -24.45
CA MET A 556 -25.94 -46.61 -25.41
C MET A 556 -27.00 -46.88 -26.48
N ASP A 557 -27.11 -48.12 -26.99
CA ASP A 557 -28.17 -48.49 -27.95
C ASP A 557 -29.58 -48.43 -27.32
N LYS A 558 -29.70 -48.73 -26.03
CA LYS A 558 -30.97 -48.63 -25.29
C LYS A 558 -31.37 -47.17 -25.05
N ASP A 559 -30.44 -46.36 -24.56
CA ASP A 559 -30.72 -44.96 -24.19
C ASP A 559 -30.93 -44.09 -25.45
N MET A 560 -30.18 -44.35 -26.52
CA MET A 560 -30.42 -43.74 -27.84
C MET A 560 -31.80 -44.12 -28.39
N LYS A 561 -32.30 -45.33 -28.13
CA LYS A 561 -33.67 -45.73 -28.53
C LYS A 561 -34.75 -45.03 -27.71
N SER A 562 -34.58 -44.81 -26.41
CA SER A 562 -35.55 -44.01 -25.62
C SER A 562 -35.60 -42.57 -26.11
N SER A 563 -34.45 -41.90 -26.27
CA SER A 563 -34.43 -40.50 -26.76
C SER A 563 -34.97 -40.37 -28.18
N ILE A 564 -34.73 -41.34 -29.07
CA ILE A 564 -35.37 -41.37 -30.40
C ILE A 564 -36.90 -41.54 -30.31
N THR A 565 -37.43 -42.26 -29.32
CA THR A 565 -38.89 -42.34 -29.11
C THR A 565 -39.47 -41.07 -28.49
N GLU A 566 -38.76 -40.41 -27.58
CA GLU A 566 -39.19 -39.13 -26.97
C GLU A 566 -39.21 -38.01 -28.01
N ILE A 567 -38.10 -37.80 -28.73
CA ILE A 567 -37.99 -36.81 -29.83
C ILE A 567 -39.07 -37.04 -30.90
N LYS A 568 -39.45 -38.30 -31.15
CA LYS A 568 -40.51 -38.63 -32.11
C LYS A 568 -41.92 -38.29 -31.62
N GLU A 569 -42.15 -38.27 -30.31
CA GLU A 569 -43.43 -37.87 -29.72
C GLU A 569 -43.51 -36.35 -29.52
N GLU A 570 -42.40 -35.68 -29.19
CA GLU A 570 -42.29 -34.22 -29.23
C GLU A 570 -42.44 -33.67 -30.66
N LEU A 571 -41.81 -34.29 -31.65
CA LEU A 571 -41.99 -33.88 -33.05
C LEU A 571 -43.43 -34.10 -33.54
N ARG A 572 -44.22 -34.98 -32.89
CA ARG A 572 -45.66 -35.10 -33.12
C ARG A 572 -46.46 -33.97 -32.47
N SER A 573 -46.17 -33.59 -31.23
CA SER A 573 -46.88 -32.48 -30.57
C SER A 573 -46.60 -31.15 -31.28
N VAL A 574 -45.32 -30.87 -31.59
CA VAL A 574 -44.90 -29.70 -32.39
C VAL A 574 -45.56 -29.71 -33.77
N LYS A 575 -45.66 -30.86 -34.44
CA LYS A 575 -46.39 -30.93 -35.73
C LYS A 575 -47.88 -30.61 -35.58
N VAL A 576 -48.55 -31.14 -34.55
CA VAL A 576 -49.97 -30.84 -34.29
C VAL A 576 -50.17 -29.35 -33.99
N GLU A 577 -49.22 -28.70 -33.31
CA GLU A 577 -49.26 -27.27 -33.03
C GLU A 577 -49.01 -26.41 -34.29
N VAL A 578 -48.06 -26.80 -35.14
CA VAL A 578 -47.81 -26.14 -36.45
C VAL A 578 -49.00 -26.32 -37.41
N ASP A 579 -49.57 -27.51 -37.51
CA ASP A 579 -50.77 -27.76 -38.34
C ASP A 579 -51.99 -26.99 -37.80
N LYS A 580 -52.08 -26.75 -36.49
CA LYS A 580 -53.10 -25.91 -35.83
C LYS A 580 -52.89 -24.41 -36.13
N LEU A 581 -51.64 -23.92 -36.07
CA LEU A 581 -51.28 -22.53 -36.39
C LEU A 581 -51.52 -22.17 -37.86
N ASN A 582 -51.17 -23.07 -38.79
CA ASN A 582 -51.48 -22.89 -40.21
C ASN A 582 -53.00 -22.83 -40.43
N GLN A 583 -53.77 -23.69 -39.75
CA GLN A 583 -55.22 -23.71 -39.87
C GLN A 583 -55.98 -22.53 -39.22
N SER A 584 -55.35 -21.75 -38.32
CA SER A 584 -55.90 -20.46 -37.88
C SER A 584 -55.46 -19.33 -38.80
N SER A 585 -54.18 -19.28 -39.19
CA SER A 585 -53.61 -18.21 -40.02
C SER A 585 -54.33 -18.05 -41.36
N ASP A 586 -54.57 -19.13 -42.11
CA ASP A 586 -55.30 -19.08 -43.38
C ASP A 586 -56.74 -18.59 -43.23
N LYS A 587 -57.41 -18.90 -42.11
CA LYS A 587 -58.83 -18.60 -41.92
C LYS A 587 -59.08 -17.14 -41.58
N ASP A 588 -58.26 -16.55 -40.72
CA ASP A 588 -58.44 -15.15 -40.33
C ASP A 588 -57.84 -14.17 -41.35
N THR A 589 -56.72 -14.51 -42.01
CA THR A 589 -56.21 -13.70 -43.14
C THR A 589 -57.18 -13.70 -44.33
N THR A 590 -57.76 -14.85 -44.68
CA THR A 590 -58.77 -14.92 -45.76
C THR A 590 -60.04 -14.16 -45.39
N ARG A 591 -60.48 -14.18 -44.12
CA ARG A 591 -61.62 -13.38 -43.65
C ARG A 591 -61.35 -11.89 -43.80
N GLN A 592 -60.24 -11.40 -43.26
CA GLN A 592 -59.85 -9.99 -43.35
C GLN A 592 -59.70 -9.53 -44.81
N LEU A 593 -59.16 -10.37 -45.70
CA LEU A 593 -59.10 -10.08 -47.14
C LEU A 593 -60.47 -10.03 -47.82
N VAL A 594 -61.44 -10.86 -47.41
CA VAL A 594 -62.82 -10.82 -47.94
C VAL A 594 -63.56 -9.57 -47.43
N GLU A 595 -63.36 -9.22 -46.16
CA GLU A 595 -63.94 -8.05 -45.51
C GLU A 595 -63.41 -6.75 -46.14
N LEU A 596 -62.09 -6.55 -46.19
CA LEU A 596 -61.44 -5.42 -46.88
C LEU A 596 -61.83 -5.34 -48.37
N LYS A 597 -61.98 -6.49 -49.06
CA LYS A 597 -62.47 -6.50 -50.45
C LYS A 597 -63.91 -6.03 -50.58
N SER A 598 -64.77 -6.30 -49.58
CA SER A 598 -66.15 -5.81 -49.54
C SER A 598 -66.22 -4.31 -49.21
N GLU A 599 -65.35 -3.82 -48.32
CA GLU A 599 -65.21 -2.38 -48.03
C GLU A 599 -64.69 -1.62 -49.25
N VAL A 600 -63.63 -2.10 -49.90
CA VAL A 600 -63.11 -1.52 -51.15
C VAL A 600 -64.16 -1.57 -52.27
N ALA A 601 -64.99 -2.61 -52.36
CA ALA A 601 -66.10 -2.64 -53.30
C ALA A 601 -67.19 -1.61 -52.96
N THR A 602 -67.46 -1.36 -51.67
CA THR A 602 -68.44 -0.38 -51.19
C THR A 602 -67.95 1.06 -51.39
N VAL A 603 -66.69 1.35 -51.07
CA VAL A 603 -66.01 2.62 -51.35
C VAL A 603 -65.94 2.88 -52.86
N LYS A 604 -65.66 1.85 -53.67
CA LYS A 604 -65.72 1.93 -55.14
C LYS A 604 -67.15 2.20 -55.64
N GLY A 605 -68.17 1.63 -55.00
CA GLY A 605 -69.58 1.94 -55.27
C GLY A 605 -69.92 3.40 -54.99
N LEU A 606 -69.53 3.92 -53.82
CA LEU A 606 -69.69 5.32 -53.43
C LEU A 606 -68.97 6.29 -54.39
N LEU A 607 -67.74 5.95 -54.81
CA LEU A 607 -66.95 6.80 -55.73
C LEU A 607 -67.44 6.75 -57.19
N LEU A 608 -67.98 5.62 -57.67
CA LEU A 608 -68.58 5.54 -59.02
C LEU A 608 -70.07 5.95 -59.06
N GLY A 609 -70.76 6.06 -57.92
CA GLY A 609 -72.10 6.66 -57.82
C GLY A 609 -72.17 8.17 -58.12
N ARG A 610 -71.03 8.82 -58.41
CA ARG A 610 -70.84 10.27 -58.55
C ARG A 610 -71.45 10.90 -59.83
N LYS A 611 -72.59 10.41 -60.34
CA LYS A 611 -73.31 11.01 -61.50
C LYS A 611 -74.85 10.83 -61.49
N GLN A 612 -75.55 10.97 -60.35
CA GLN A 612 -77.02 11.12 -60.42
C GLN A 612 -77.70 11.86 -59.25
N PHE A 613 -77.68 13.20 -59.27
CA PHE A 613 -78.72 14.05 -58.64
C PHE A 613 -78.99 15.29 -59.53
N PRO A 614 -80.21 15.91 -59.47
CA PRO A 614 -80.70 16.76 -60.56
C PRO A 614 -80.19 18.21 -60.58
N SER A 615 -80.39 18.89 -61.71
CA SER A 615 -80.10 20.32 -61.89
C SER A 615 -81.05 21.22 -61.10
N VAL A 616 -80.50 22.18 -60.35
CA VAL A 616 -81.28 23.23 -59.67
C VAL A 616 -81.85 24.22 -60.69
N ALA A 617 -83.15 24.49 -60.59
CA ALA A 617 -83.81 25.61 -61.25
C ALA A 617 -84.95 26.16 -60.37
N ASN A 618 -85.12 27.50 -60.38
CA ASN A 618 -86.27 28.26 -59.87
C ASN A 618 -86.48 28.34 -58.33
N SER A 619 -85.77 29.28 -57.69
CA SER A 619 -86.32 30.46 -56.94
C SER A 619 -87.40 30.30 -55.84
N PRO A 620 -87.48 31.17 -54.80
CA PRO A 620 -86.44 31.89 -54.02
C PRO A 620 -86.67 31.72 -52.47
N VAL A 621 -86.25 32.72 -51.65
CA VAL A 621 -86.65 33.01 -50.23
C VAL A 621 -85.77 32.44 -49.09
N VAL A 622 -85.11 33.37 -48.38
CA VAL A 622 -84.68 33.44 -46.94
C VAL A 622 -83.92 32.26 -46.29
N PRO A 623 -82.78 32.52 -45.58
CA PRO A 623 -82.03 31.50 -44.84
C PRO A 623 -82.51 31.26 -43.39
N PRO A 624 -82.50 30.00 -42.92
CA PRO A 624 -82.24 29.60 -41.54
C PRO A 624 -80.87 28.87 -41.45
N SER A 625 -79.93 29.27 -40.59
CA SER A 625 -79.94 29.16 -39.11
C SER A 625 -79.58 27.75 -38.61
N ILE A 626 -78.53 27.68 -37.79
CA ILE A 626 -77.92 26.44 -37.26
C ILE A 626 -78.86 25.80 -36.21
N PRO A 627 -79.06 24.46 -36.20
CA PRO A 627 -79.87 23.78 -35.19
C PRO A 627 -79.36 23.97 -33.75
N ALA A 628 -80.29 24.10 -32.80
CA ALA A 628 -80.04 24.63 -31.46
C ALA A 628 -79.15 23.79 -30.51
N TRP A 629 -78.66 22.61 -30.92
CA TRP A 629 -77.74 21.81 -30.09
C TRP A 629 -76.30 22.34 -30.09
N GLN A 630 -75.94 23.24 -31.00
CA GLN A 630 -74.61 23.87 -31.05
C GLN A 630 -74.49 25.12 -30.15
N MET A 631 -75.51 25.44 -29.33
CA MET A 631 -75.63 26.70 -28.59
C MET A 631 -76.27 26.52 -27.19
N SER A 632 -75.49 26.18 -26.16
CA SER A 632 -75.76 26.59 -24.76
C SER A 632 -74.62 26.18 -23.80
N SER A 633 -74.41 26.97 -22.76
CA SER A 633 -73.42 26.74 -21.71
C SER A 633 -73.87 27.39 -20.39
N VAL A 634 -73.74 26.65 -19.27
CA VAL A 634 -73.84 27.11 -17.87
C VAL A 634 -75.22 27.56 -17.35
N GLY A 635 -75.65 26.96 -16.22
CA GLY A 635 -76.29 27.72 -15.12
C GLY A 635 -77.51 27.13 -14.39
N LEU A 636 -77.29 26.56 -13.19
CA LEU A 636 -78.14 26.65 -11.95
C LEU A 636 -79.59 26.05 -12.01
N THR A 637 -80.28 25.57 -10.94
CA THR A 637 -80.04 25.31 -9.49
C THR A 637 -81.15 24.35 -8.95
N GLU A 638 -81.19 24.09 -7.62
CA GLU A 638 -82.24 23.39 -6.81
C GLU A 638 -82.18 21.84 -6.74
N HIS A 639 -82.51 21.15 -5.62
CA HIS A 639 -82.42 21.44 -4.16
C HIS A 639 -82.52 20.11 -3.36
N ASP A 640 -82.39 20.16 -2.01
CA ASP A 640 -82.47 19.09 -0.99
C ASP A 640 -81.28 18.07 -1.00
N GLY A 641 -80.64 17.66 0.10
CA GLY A 641 -80.71 18.00 1.55
C GLY A 641 -80.03 16.86 2.38
N ASP A 642 -79.58 16.98 3.63
CA ASP A 642 -79.41 18.11 4.56
C ASP A 642 -78.47 17.69 5.74
N GLY A 643 -77.91 18.65 6.51
CA GLY A 643 -77.09 18.46 7.75
C GLY A 643 -75.57 18.25 7.55
N GLU A 644 -74.65 18.77 8.39
CA GLU A 644 -74.73 19.71 9.53
C GLU A 644 -73.44 20.58 9.62
N THR A 645 -73.58 21.83 10.10
CA THR A 645 -72.62 22.77 10.78
C THR A 645 -71.08 22.58 10.64
N LYS A 646 -70.23 23.63 10.49
CA LYS A 646 -70.38 25.08 10.77
C LYS A 646 -69.27 25.95 10.11
N GLU A 647 -69.59 27.21 9.78
CA GLU A 647 -68.92 28.50 10.12
C GLU A 647 -67.40 28.48 10.47
N ASP A 648 -66.49 29.35 10.00
CA ASP A 648 -66.51 30.72 9.42
C ASP A 648 -65.07 31.08 8.89
N LEU A 649 -64.67 32.17 8.17
CA LEU A 649 -65.27 33.35 7.49
C LEU A 649 -64.19 34.07 6.59
N LEU A 650 -64.58 34.64 5.43
CA LEU A 650 -63.88 35.73 4.63
C LEU A 650 -62.45 35.44 4.05
N GLU A 651 -61.85 36.12 3.05
CA GLU A 651 -62.14 37.08 1.94
C GLU A 651 -60.83 37.14 1.07
N ASP A 652 -60.71 37.58 -0.20
CA ASP A 652 -61.57 37.67 -1.41
C ASP A 652 -60.67 37.91 -2.68
N VAL A 653 -61.24 38.16 -3.86
CA VAL A 653 -60.70 38.59 -5.20
C VAL A 653 -59.35 39.37 -5.27
N THR A 654 -58.55 39.47 -6.36
CA THR A 654 -58.60 39.26 -7.85
C THR A 654 -57.21 38.75 -8.35
N SER A 655 -56.91 38.24 -9.56
CA SER A 655 -57.52 38.13 -10.93
C SER A 655 -57.01 39.14 -12.01
N GLY A 656 -56.55 38.62 -13.17
CA GLY A 656 -55.96 39.34 -14.35
C GLY A 656 -54.47 39.00 -14.57
N SER A 657 -53.90 38.57 -15.72
CA SER A 657 -54.18 38.70 -17.18
C SER A 657 -54.05 40.14 -17.74
N GLY A 658 -53.18 40.47 -18.71
CA GLY A 658 -52.08 39.73 -19.36
C GLY A 658 -51.63 40.34 -20.71
N SER A 659 -50.65 39.70 -21.40
CA SER A 659 -50.36 39.77 -22.86
C SER A 659 -49.35 40.80 -23.47
N SER A 660 -48.51 40.27 -24.39
CA SER A 660 -47.87 40.87 -25.61
C SER A 660 -46.71 41.90 -25.57
N GLU A 661 -45.54 41.43 -26.04
CA GLU A 661 -44.59 41.94 -27.09
C GLU A 661 -44.87 43.25 -27.88
N PRO A 662 -43.88 43.86 -28.60
CA PRO A 662 -42.39 43.86 -28.48
C PRO A 662 -41.69 45.25 -28.68
N ASP A 663 -40.35 45.26 -28.77
CA ASP A 663 -39.37 46.30 -29.21
C ASP A 663 -39.84 47.40 -30.21
N PRO A 664 -39.27 48.67 -30.20
CA PRO A 664 -37.84 48.87 -30.54
C PRO A 664 -37.04 50.15 -30.10
N ALA A 665 -35.71 50.00 -30.06
CA ALA A 665 -34.63 50.88 -30.56
C ALA A 665 -34.29 52.32 -30.02
N MET A 666 -33.01 52.44 -29.61
CA MET A 666 -32.04 53.56 -29.76
C MET A 666 -32.08 54.87 -28.91
N LYS A 667 -30.95 55.04 -28.16
CA LYS A 667 -30.09 56.24 -28.01
C LYS A 667 -30.61 57.55 -27.35
N THR A 668 -29.99 57.88 -26.21
CA THR A 668 -29.33 59.18 -25.94
C THR A 668 -28.05 58.95 -25.12
N SER A 669 -27.26 59.99 -24.82
CA SER A 669 -25.89 59.89 -24.26
C SER A 669 -25.53 61.03 -23.29
N GLU A 670 -24.33 60.95 -22.70
CA GLU A 670 -23.48 62.03 -22.14
C GLU A 670 -23.58 62.49 -20.67
N SER A 671 -22.46 63.11 -20.24
CA SER A 671 -22.12 63.75 -18.95
C SER A 671 -21.75 62.81 -17.78
N SER A 672 -20.66 63.02 -17.01
CA SER A 672 -19.78 64.21 -16.83
C SER A 672 -18.29 63.87 -16.54
N LEU A 673 -17.42 64.89 -16.58
CA LEU A 673 -15.97 64.93 -16.24
C LEU A 673 -15.63 64.41 -14.81
N GLU A 674 -14.46 63.83 -14.46
CA GLU A 674 -13.00 64.12 -14.68
C GLU A 674 -12.38 65.08 -13.61
N ILE A 675 -11.03 65.03 -13.43
CA ILE A 675 -10.07 66.06 -12.89
C ILE A 675 -9.42 65.89 -11.46
N ILE A 676 -8.09 65.57 -11.44
CA ILE A 676 -6.96 66.12 -10.60
C ILE A 676 -6.91 65.85 -9.05
N TYR A 677 -5.79 65.68 -8.29
CA TYR A 677 -4.30 65.56 -8.43
C TYR A 677 -3.76 64.76 -7.19
N SER A 678 -2.71 63.92 -7.23
CA SER A 678 -1.24 64.17 -7.21
C SER A 678 -0.60 64.83 -5.96
N SER A 679 0.22 64.07 -5.21
CA SER A 679 1.34 64.45 -4.27
C SER A 679 1.81 63.19 -3.50
N LYS A 680 3.07 62.97 -3.10
CA LYS A 680 4.36 63.71 -3.23
C LYS A 680 5.57 62.79 -2.92
N ASP A 681 6.73 63.13 -3.50
CA ASP A 681 8.15 63.13 -3.04
C ASP A 681 8.67 62.07 -2.00
N CYS A 682 9.92 61.60 -1.99
CA CYS A 682 11.19 62.20 -2.47
C CYS A 682 12.23 61.17 -3.00
N ASP A 683 12.92 61.50 -4.10
CA ASP A 683 14.38 61.77 -4.26
C ASP A 683 15.49 60.89 -3.59
N SER A 684 16.71 60.74 -4.15
CA SER A 684 17.24 60.97 -5.53
C SER A 684 18.73 60.53 -5.66
N GLU A 685 19.20 60.29 -6.90
CA GLU A 685 20.57 60.58 -7.41
C GLU A 685 21.84 59.83 -6.86
N SER A 686 22.98 59.67 -7.57
CA SER A 686 23.39 59.97 -8.97
C SER A 686 24.73 59.29 -9.38
N CYS A 687 24.88 58.92 -10.67
CA CYS A 687 26.14 58.76 -11.46
C CYS A 687 27.21 57.70 -11.06
N HIS A 688 28.13 57.20 -11.93
CA HIS A 688 28.47 57.32 -13.37
C HIS A 688 28.78 55.87 -13.91
N SER A 689 28.69 55.43 -15.18
CA SER A 689 28.76 55.97 -16.56
C SER A 689 30.09 55.65 -17.31
N LYS A 690 29.97 55.11 -18.55
CA LYS A 690 30.99 54.81 -19.60
C LYS A 690 31.80 53.49 -19.50
N LYS A 691 32.37 52.91 -20.59
CA LYS A 691 31.96 52.75 -22.03
C LYS A 691 32.96 51.84 -22.80
N SER A 692 32.46 51.00 -23.72
CA SER A 692 33.09 50.47 -24.98
C SER A 692 34.34 49.56 -24.98
N HIS A 693 34.38 48.68 -26.01
CA HIS A 693 35.55 47.99 -26.63
C HIS A 693 36.22 46.83 -25.85
N LYS A 694 36.79 45.78 -26.48
CA LYS A 694 36.75 45.18 -27.86
C LYS A 694 37.46 43.80 -27.79
N GLU A 695 37.47 43.04 -28.90
CA GLU A 695 38.29 41.84 -29.22
C GLU A 695 37.84 40.52 -28.54
N GLU A 696 37.70 39.34 -29.17
CA GLU A 696 38.10 38.74 -30.48
C GLU A 696 39.42 37.92 -30.46
N ALA A 697 39.30 36.63 -30.85
CA ALA A 697 40.37 35.61 -31.00
C ALA A 697 41.06 35.16 -29.68
N ASP A 698 41.66 33.97 -29.54
CA ASP A 698 41.75 32.78 -30.41
C ASP A 698 41.87 31.49 -29.53
N LYS A 699 42.17 30.34 -30.16
CA LYS A 699 42.83 29.09 -29.69
C LYS A 699 43.54 29.08 -28.31
N ASP A 700 43.77 27.93 -27.66
CA ASP A 700 43.77 26.51 -28.12
C ASP A 700 42.81 25.60 -27.33
#